data_AF-A0A1S3JYC1-F1
#
_entry.id   AF-A0A1S3JYC1-F1
#
_cell.length_a   1.000
_cell.length_b   1.000
_cell.length_c   1.000
_cell.angle_alpha   90.00
_cell.angle_beta   90.00
_cell.angle_gamma   90.00
#
_symmetry.space_group_name_H-M   'P 1'
#
loop_
_entity.id
_entity.type
_entity.pdbx_description
1 polymer ?
#
loop_
_entity_poly.entity_id
_entity_poly.type
_entity_poly.pdbx_seq_one_letter_code
_entity_poly.pdbx_strand_id
1 'polypeptide(L)'
;MKMISRRKTFFLYLWMTVGSVMGYSNKPDNQGVEFYVAFGENHPNSLSLELFITTSLNQTITVNVTAPLASSVYAGETVTVTKGQVRTVQIPKGIRMTGSGVQSRGIYITASDEVIVYAVNKEHYSSDSFLVIPADVLGTDYFVPAWPKNTAVSGDQEPAQIGMVASEDSTSVNFTMPSHSFSCSYNGQTYSSGDFFTVSLDRCQTFQLQCDEDLTGARVTSDKPIGIVSGSKRTEVLSTSRSSSDHMEEMIPSVPTLGRRFLTAPLSERSAGDVFRIIGTVQGTTVTVQGTTTGANTYTLNAGEFQQLLVSSDDYLYIEATKAVLVVQYSKSASADGAQTDPFMMLLPPLEQFDSYYTLATVEGVSAAFRNYINVIIKMDQLSGLYLDGAPVAPGDVSTNWTQISNTQYAAVILSVSPGTHTLYHQSPIVVFSAFAYGHVQYESYGYPGGCRLAPIGDYCTLTASVAGDGLDNDCDGLLDEELLNYIDDDGDGLVDEDVALASNPDQANFVAAVEVPTTSPSTTSSSTTTTTTTTTTTTGSSSTSTTTSTAGSTPTTTSSTYVSVTPTQVPTSTESSLLAGNSAARVGKDLTTIEIVGISVGSVVAAGLVAGCLSFFIIGKYRRFKRKKEEEEEEKAKLAKNTSETSLRSNRVSPEPQSGKNSRLSTSDIDVGVPESPGNSPRDGAFLNSPPAYPGKAWSTGYARVGEPTHIKGHKTPNKKSRAMVPGKKRPAVNQNLNIIDF
;
A
#
# COMPACT_ATOMS: atom_id res chain seq x y z
N MET A 1 7.87 -21.13 -70.95
CA MET A 1 8.68 -20.11 -70.23
C MET A 1 7.86 -18.83 -70.04
N LYS A 2 8.24 -17.97 -69.08
CA LYS A 2 7.47 -16.81 -68.55
C LYS A 2 6.16 -17.18 -67.81
N MET A 3 6.25 -17.40 -66.49
CA MET A 3 5.39 -16.81 -65.44
C MET A 3 5.77 -17.32 -64.04
N ILE A 4 6.96 -16.93 -63.55
CA ILE A 4 7.38 -17.13 -62.15
C ILE A 4 8.00 -15.82 -61.64
N SER A 5 7.16 -14.79 -61.45
CA SER A 5 7.49 -13.59 -60.64
C SER A 5 6.24 -12.74 -60.42
N ARG A 6 5.41 -13.11 -59.42
CA ARG A 6 4.34 -12.26 -58.82
C ARG A 6 3.65 -12.86 -57.57
N ARG A 7 4.34 -13.73 -56.81
CA ARG A 7 3.82 -14.38 -55.58
C ARG A 7 4.68 -14.23 -54.32
N LYS A 8 5.80 -13.49 -54.36
CA LYS A 8 6.62 -13.19 -53.16
C LYS A 8 6.32 -11.84 -52.51
N THR A 9 5.70 -10.89 -53.22
CA THR A 9 5.43 -9.54 -52.69
C THR A 9 4.17 -9.44 -51.81
N PHE A 10 3.26 -10.43 -51.87
CA PHE A 10 2.02 -10.42 -51.09
C PHE A 10 2.13 -11.13 -49.73
N PHE A 11 3.18 -11.94 -49.53
CA PHE A 11 3.46 -12.60 -48.26
C PHE A 11 4.41 -11.80 -47.35
N LEU A 12 5.01 -10.71 -47.85
CA LEU A 12 5.85 -9.81 -47.06
C LEU A 12 5.02 -8.69 -46.39
N TYR A 13 3.90 -8.28 -47.01
CA TYR A 13 2.99 -7.28 -46.44
C TYR A 13 1.98 -7.86 -45.44
N LEU A 14 1.76 -9.17 -45.41
CA LEU A 14 0.96 -9.86 -44.38
C LEU A 14 1.81 -10.34 -43.19
N TRP A 15 3.03 -9.80 -43.07
CA TRP A 15 3.95 -10.02 -41.93
C TRP A 15 4.51 -8.68 -41.39
N MET A 16 3.77 -7.59 -41.63
CA MET A 16 4.00 -6.24 -41.08
C MET A 16 2.70 -5.60 -40.53
N THR A 17 1.68 -6.41 -40.26
CA THR A 17 0.40 -5.98 -39.64
C THR A 17 -0.05 -6.97 -38.54
N VAL A 18 0.92 -7.51 -37.80
CA VAL A 18 0.72 -8.25 -36.55
C VAL A 18 1.72 -7.64 -35.58
N GLY A 19 1.21 -6.91 -34.59
CA GLY A 19 1.92 -5.81 -33.96
C GLY A 19 1.18 -4.49 -34.30
N SER A 20 0.62 -3.77 -33.33
CA SER A 20 0.59 -4.07 -31.89
C SER A 20 -0.56 -5.00 -31.51
N VAL A 21 -0.25 -6.09 -30.79
CA VAL A 21 -0.96 -6.30 -29.53
C VAL A 21 -0.35 -5.24 -28.62
N MET A 22 -1.15 -4.34 -28.05
CA MET A 22 -0.65 -3.51 -26.95
C MET A 22 -0.22 -4.48 -25.86
N GLY A 23 1.07 -4.50 -25.52
CA GLY A 23 1.46 -5.07 -24.25
C GLY A 23 0.78 -4.23 -23.18
N TYR A 24 0.17 -4.88 -22.19
CA TYR A 24 -0.06 -4.21 -20.92
C TYR A 24 1.29 -3.72 -20.42
N SER A 25 1.33 -2.56 -19.77
CA SER A 25 2.58 -2.16 -19.14
C SER A 25 2.82 -3.13 -18.00
N ASN A 26 3.95 -3.84 -18.01
CA ASN A 26 4.42 -4.58 -16.83
C ASN A 26 5.19 -3.62 -15.89
N LYS A 27 4.86 -2.33 -15.96
CA LYS A 27 5.44 -1.29 -15.12
C LYS A 27 4.96 -1.50 -13.69
N PRO A 28 5.85 -1.47 -12.69
CA PRO A 28 5.43 -1.29 -11.32
C PRO A 28 4.75 0.08 -11.16
N ASP A 29 3.51 0.07 -10.70
CA ASP A 29 2.84 1.16 -9.98
C ASP A 29 1.60 0.62 -9.23
N ASN A 30 0.72 1.51 -8.79
CA ASN A 30 -0.55 1.15 -8.15
C ASN A 30 -1.74 1.06 -9.12
N GLN A 31 -1.48 1.01 -10.42
CA GLN A 31 -2.44 0.71 -11.48
C GLN A 31 -2.26 -0.76 -11.90
N GLY A 32 -3.29 -1.39 -12.45
CA GLY A 32 -3.13 -2.76 -12.94
C GLY A 32 -4.40 -3.38 -13.49
N VAL A 33 -4.28 -4.63 -13.96
CA VAL A 33 -5.38 -5.38 -14.60
C VAL A 33 -5.92 -6.54 -13.77
N GLU A 34 -5.25 -6.94 -12.68
CA GLU A 34 -5.62 -8.06 -11.81
C GLU A 34 -5.36 -7.69 -10.34
N PHE A 35 -6.32 -7.94 -9.43
CA PHE A 35 -6.17 -7.66 -7.99
C PHE A 35 -6.77 -8.77 -7.13
N TYR A 36 -6.16 -8.98 -5.96
CA TYR A 36 -6.65 -9.86 -4.90
C TYR A 36 -6.85 -9.02 -3.64
N VAL A 37 -8.07 -8.98 -3.10
CA VAL A 37 -8.41 -8.12 -1.95
C VAL A 37 -8.96 -8.94 -0.79
N ALA A 38 -8.48 -8.63 0.42
CA ALA A 38 -9.05 -9.08 1.68
C ALA A 38 -9.54 -7.87 2.48
N PHE A 39 -10.49 -8.10 3.39
CA PHE A 39 -10.98 -7.09 4.33
C PHE A 39 -10.98 -7.69 5.73
N GLY A 40 -10.23 -7.09 6.65
CA GLY A 40 -10.13 -7.47 8.04
C GLY A 40 -11.43 -7.24 8.80
N GLU A 41 -11.54 -7.85 9.98
CA GLU A 41 -12.71 -7.65 10.82
C GLU A 41 -12.79 -6.22 11.34
N ASN A 42 -14.01 -5.66 11.38
CA ASN A 42 -14.34 -4.35 11.88
C ASN A 42 -15.53 -4.51 12.87
N HIS A 43 -15.74 -3.56 13.77
CA HIS A 43 -16.82 -3.56 14.76
C HIS A 43 -17.55 -2.21 14.82
N PRO A 44 -18.88 -2.12 14.57
CA PRO A 44 -19.84 -3.23 14.39
C PRO A 44 -19.66 -4.00 13.05
N ASN A 45 -20.53 -4.96 12.76
CA ASN A 45 -20.55 -5.65 11.46
C ASN A 45 -21.98 -5.57 10.86
N SER A 46 -22.36 -4.37 10.46
CA SER A 46 -23.69 -3.94 10.06
C SER A 46 -23.80 -3.58 8.58
N LEU A 47 -22.81 -2.90 7.99
CA LEU A 47 -22.82 -2.27 6.67
C LEU A 47 -21.98 -3.01 5.62
N SER A 48 -22.23 -2.72 4.34
CA SER A 48 -21.41 -3.19 3.21
C SER A 48 -20.01 -2.59 3.22
N LEU A 49 -19.08 -3.35 2.65
CA LEU A 49 -17.75 -2.90 2.25
C LEU A 49 -17.87 -2.19 0.88
N GLU A 50 -16.91 -1.34 0.54
CA GLU A 50 -16.89 -0.67 -0.77
C GLU A 50 -15.52 -0.83 -1.46
N LEU A 51 -15.55 -0.91 -2.79
CA LEU A 51 -14.36 -0.76 -3.63
C LEU A 51 -14.56 0.46 -4.52
N PHE A 52 -13.57 1.34 -4.56
CA PHE A 52 -13.55 2.54 -5.40
C PHE A 52 -12.58 2.29 -6.56
N ILE A 53 -13.10 2.21 -7.78
CA ILE A 53 -12.30 1.86 -8.97
C ILE A 53 -12.25 3.05 -9.93
N THR A 54 -11.05 3.47 -10.32
CA THR A 54 -10.83 4.60 -11.25
C THR A 54 -9.73 4.28 -12.26
N THR A 55 -9.42 5.19 -13.20
CA THR A 55 -8.34 5.00 -14.18
C THR A 55 -7.77 6.33 -14.66
N SER A 56 -6.49 6.33 -14.99
CA SER A 56 -5.80 7.39 -15.72
C SER A 56 -6.13 7.38 -17.23
N LEU A 57 -6.61 6.26 -17.78
CA LEU A 57 -6.72 6.05 -19.22
C LEU A 57 -7.97 6.70 -19.83
N ASN A 58 -7.81 7.32 -21.00
CA ASN A 58 -8.88 8.06 -21.71
C ASN A 58 -10.01 7.16 -22.29
N GLN A 59 -9.90 5.84 -22.16
CA GLN A 59 -10.84 4.86 -22.71
C GLN A 59 -11.77 4.28 -21.64
N THR A 60 -12.91 3.72 -22.06
CA THR A 60 -13.82 3.03 -21.14
C THR A 60 -13.30 1.62 -20.85
N ILE A 61 -12.96 1.35 -19.60
CA ILE A 61 -12.45 0.06 -19.14
C ILE A 61 -13.61 -0.77 -18.59
N THR A 62 -13.63 -2.06 -18.90
CA THR A 62 -14.56 -3.02 -18.30
C THR A 62 -13.88 -3.72 -17.14
N VAL A 63 -14.48 -3.67 -15.94
CA VAL A 63 -13.94 -4.28 -14.72
C VAL A 63 -14.93 -5.30 -14.16
N ASN A 64 -14.45 -6.48 -13.83
CA ASN A 64 -15.23 -7.60 -13.31
C ASN A 64 -14.74 -7.93 -11.89
N VAL A 65 -15.60 -7.69 -10.91
CA VAL A 65 -15.34 -7.85 -9.47
C VAL A 65 -16.09 -9.09 -8.99
N THR A 66 -15.40 -10.04 -8.36
CA THR A 66 -15.96 -11.33 -7.97
C THR A 66 -15.45 -11.78 -6.60
N ALA A 67 -16.15 -12.70 -5.93
CA ALA A 67 -15.61 -13.42 -4.77
C ALA A 67 -15.69 -14.93 -5.05
N PRO A 68 -14.70 -15.54 -5.74
CA PRO A 68 -14.84 -16.86 -6.35
C PRO A 68 -15.27 -17.96 -5.38
N LEU A 69 -14.70 -17.96 -4.16
CA LEU A 69 -14.99 -18.94 -3.11
C LEU A 69 -16.20 -18.56 -2.23
N ALA A 70 -16.79 -17.38 -2.44
CA ALA A 70 -17.94 -16.85 -1.70
C ALA A 70 -19.09 -16.39 -2.63
N SER A 71 -19.21 -17.02 -3.80
CA SER A 71 -20.19 -16.67 -4.84
C SER A 71 -21.67 -16.76 -4.41
N SER A 72 -21.96 -17.46 -3.31
CA SER A 72 -23.28 -17.49 -2.65
C SER A 72 -23.56 -16.29 -1.72
N VAL A 73 -22.53 -15.52 -1.36
CA VAL A 73 -22.59 -14.28 -0.57
C VAL A 73 -22.53 -13.06 -1.49
N TYR A 74 -21.66 -13.10 -2.50
CA TYR A 74 -21.52 -12.06 -3.52
C TYR A 74 -21.37 -12.70 -4.90
N ALA A 75 -22.39 -12.56 -5.75
CA ALA A 75 -22.44 -13.18 -7.08
C ALA A 75 -21.48 -12.56 -8.11
N GLY A 76 -20.85 -11.42 -7.76
CA GLY A 76 -20.03 -10.61 -8.67
C GLY A 76 -20.81 -9.48 -9.36
N GLU A 77 -20.08 -8.46 -9.80
CA GLU A 77 -20.59 -7.36 -10.62
C GLU A 77 -19.58 -7.05 -11.74
N THR A 78 -20.08 -6.73 -12.93
CA THR A 78 -19.26 -6.17 -14.01
C THR A 78 -19.64 -4.70 -14.21
N VAL A 79 -18.65 -3.81 -14.15
CA VAL A 79 -18.81 -2.36 -14.21
C VAL A 79 -17.96 -1.76 -15.33
N THR A 80 -18.28 -0.53 -15.71
CA THR A 80 -17.45 0.29 -16.61
C THR A 80 -16.85 1.46 -15.85
N VAL A 81 -15.57 1.74 -16.12
CA VAL A 81 -14.78 2.81 -15.51
C VAL A 81 -14.27 3.74 -16.61
N THR A 82 -14.16 5.04 -16.32
CA THR A 82 -13.69 6.08 -17.25
C THR A 82 -12.90 7.15 -16.50
N LYS A 83 -11.89 7.76 -17.15
CA LYS A 83 -11.08 8.84 -16.59
C LYS A 83 -11.92 9.93 -15.90
N GLY A 84 -11.44 10.40 -14.75
CA GLY A 84 -12.10 11.46 -13.97
C GLY A 84 -13.38 11.02 -13.24
N GLN A 85 -13.63 9.71 -13.11
CA GLN A 85 -14.73 9.17 -12.31
C GLN A 85 -14.24 8.02 -11.43
N VAL A 86 -14.77 7.95 -10.21
CA VAL A 86 -14.67 6.79 -9.33
C VAL A 86 -15.95 5.97 -9.44
N ARG A 87 -15.81 4.68 -9.76
CA ARG A 87 -16.88 3.69 -9.75
C ARG A 87 -16.86 2.95 -8.42
N THR A 88 -17.80 3.28 -7.54
CA THR A 88 -18.07 2.50 -6.33
C THR A 88 -18.73 1.16 -6.67
N VAL A 89 -18.19 0.07 -6.13
CA VAL A 89 -18.79 -1.28 -6.14
C VAL A 89 -19.14 -1.67 -4.70
N GLN A 90 -20.39 -2.08 -4.48
CA GLN A 90 -20.90 -2.43 -3.15
C GLN A 90 -20.67 -3.91 -2.86
N ILE A 91 -19.85 -4.21 -1.86
CA ILE A 91 -19.44 -5.56 -1.49
C ILE A 91 -20.18 -6.00 -0.21
N PRO A 92 -20.98 -7.09 -0.26
CA PRO A 92 -21.73 -7.56 0.91
C PRO A 92 -20.81 -7.86 2.10
N LYS A 93 -21.17 -7.38 3.29
CA LYS A 93 -20.38 -7.51 4.53
C LYS A 93 -19.97 -8.93 4.93
N GLY A 94 -20.66 -9.95 4.39
CA GLY A 94 -20.25 -11.35 4.53
C GLY A 94 -18.96 -11.72 3.79
N ILE A 95 -18.35 -10.79 3.06
CA ILE A 95 -17.01 -10.88 2.48
C ILE A 95 -15.92 -10.40 3.48
N ARG A 96 -16.30 -9.67 4.54
CA ARG A 96 -15.38 -9.33 5.65
C ARG A 96 -14.91 -10.60 6.37
N MET A 97 -13.64 -10.62 6.78
CA MET A 97 -13.10 -11.69 7.64
C MET A 97 -13.64 -11.58 9.07
N THR A 98 -13.54 -12.67 9.84
CA THR A 98 -13.99 -12.71 11.25
C THR A 98 -13.18 -13.75 12.04
N GLY A 99 -12.59 -13.34 13.17
CA GLY A 99 -11.76 -14.18 14.02
C GLY A 99 -10.43 -14.63 13.38
N SER A 100 -9.59 -15.33 14.16
CA SER A 100 -8.36 -15.96 13.65
C SER A 100 -8.65 -17.27 12.91
N GLY A 101 -8.17 -17.43 11.68
CA GLY A 101 -8.32 -18.66 10.88
C GLY A 101 -8.39 -18.46 9.36
N VAL A 102 -8.33 -19.57 8.62
CA VAL A 102 -8.46 -19.61 7.14
C VAL A 102 -9.93 -19.51 6.74
N GLN A 103 -10.24 -18.68 5.73
CA GLN A 103 -11.60 -18.35 5.33
C GLN A 103 -11.71 -18.22 3.79
N SER A 104 -12.91 -18.44 3.26
CA SER A 104 -13.24 -18.22 1.85
C SER A 104 -13.77 -16.79 1.66
N ARG A 105 -12.89 -15.78 1.72
CA ARG A 105 -13.28 -14.37 1.70
C ARG A 105 -12.59 -13.50 0.64
N GLY A 106 -11.67 -14.06 -0.15
CA GLY A 106 -10.90 -13.28 -1.12
C GLY A 106 -11.78 -12.75 -2.25
N ILE A 107 -11.66 -11.45 -2.51
CA ILE A 107 -12.17 -10.80 -3.72
C ILE A 107 -11.13 -10.96 -4.82
N TYR A 108 -11.60 -11.17 -6.03
CA TYR A 108 -10.81 -11.22 -7.25
C TYR A 108 -11.36 -10.22 -8.26
N ILE A 109 -10.52 -9.28 -8.68
CA ILE A 109 -10.82 -8.23 -9.64
C ILE A 109 -10.03 -8.47 -10.93
N THR A 110 -10.67 -8.26 -12.07
CA THR A 110 -10.04 -8.28 -13.40
C THR A 110 -10.52 -7.09 -14.21
N ALA A 111 -9.64 -6.41 -14.92
CA ALA A 111 -9.95 -5.30 -15.80
C ALA A 111 -9.55 -5.61 -17.25
N SER A 112 -10.12 -4.86 -18.21
CA SER A 112 -9.73 -4.94 -19.62
C SER A 112 -8.49 -4.11 -19.97
N ASP A 113 -8.10 -3.20 -19.07
CA ASP A 113 -6.94 -2.31 -19.14
C ASP A 113 -6.71 -1.71 -17.73
N GLU A 114 -5.64 -0.93 -17.53
CA GLU A 114 -5.18 -0.47 -16.21
C GLU A 114 -6.19 0.37 -15.41
N VAL A 115 -6.45 -0.03 -14.16
CA VAL A 115 -7.27 0.69 -13.18
C VAL A 115 -6.55 0.86 -11.84
N ILE A 116 -6.93 1.86 -11.06
CA ILE A 116 -6.56 2.01 -9.64
C ILE A 116 -7.74 1.54 -8.79
N VAL A 117 -7.47 0.81 -7.71
CA VAL A 117 -8.49 0.34 -6.77
C VAL A 117 -8.15 0.82 -5.35
N TYR A 118 -9.12 1.43 -4.68
CA TYR A 118 -9.09 1.66 -3.23
C TYR A 118 -10.19 0.82 -2.56
N ALA A 119 -9.96 0.39 -1.33
CA ALA A 119 -10.85 -0.44 -0.54
C ALA A 119 -11.30 0.31 0.71
N VAL A 120 -12.59 0.27 1.04
CA VAL A 120 -13.17 0.99 2.17
C VAL A 120 -13.89 0.01 3.11
N ASN A 121 -13.38 -0.09 4.35
CA ASN A 121 -13.89 -0.99 5.38
C ASN A 121 -14.71 -0.19 6.40
N LYS A 122 -15.88 0.35 6.00
CA LYS A 122 -16.69 1.25 6.83
C LYS A 122 -17.90 0.63 7.52
N GLU A 123 -18.21 1.16 8.69
CA GLU A 123 -19.29 0.83 9.61
C GLU A 123 -19.72 2.09 10.38
N HIS A 124 -20.86 2.04 11.07
CA HIS A 124 -21.26 3.15 11.95
C HIS A 124 -20.21 3.39 13.04
N TYR A 125 -19.59 4.58 12.98
CA TYR A 125 -18.51 4.98 13.87
C TYR A 125 -17.30 4.02 13.83
N SER A 126 -16.97 3.44 12.68
CA SER A 126 -15.80 2.54 12.54
C SER A 126 -15.42 2.39 11.06
N SER A 127 -14.53 3.23 10.54
CA SER A 127 -14.09 3.23 9.14
C SER A 127 -12.58 3.41 9.01
N ASP A 128 -12.01 2.67 8.05
CA ASP A 128 -10.76 3.09 7.41
C ASP A 128 -10.80 2.66 5.94
N SER A 129 -9.80 3.07 5.16
CA SER A 129 -9.70 2.74 3.74
C SER A 129 -8.26 2.75 3.25
N PHE A 130 -7.92 1.88 2.31
CA PHE A 130 -6.55 1.66 1.84
C PHE A 130 -6.43 1.60 0.31
N LEU A 131 -5.23 1.87 -0.18
CA LEU A 131 -4.83 1.62 -1.56
C LEU A 131 -4.65 0.11 -1.79
N VAL A 132 -5.29 -0.45 -2.82
CA VAL A 132 -5.15 -1.88 -3.15
C VAL A 132 -3.99 -2.07 -4.14
N ILE A 133 -3.02 -2.89 -3.73
CA ILE A 133 -1.84 -3.24 -4.51
C ILE A 133 -2.22 -4.26 -5.62
N PRO A 134 -1.89 -4.00 -6.91
CA PRO A 134 -2.17 -4.92 -8.01
C PRO A 134 -1.28 -6.19 -8.00
N ALA A 135 -1.73 -7.23 -8.70
CA ALA A 135 -1.22 -8.61 -8.56
C ALA A 135 0.19 -8.86 -9.12
N ASP A 136 0.64 -8.00 -10.03
CA ASP A 136 1.95 -7.97 -10.68
C ASP A 136 3.05 -7.43 -9.75
N VAL A 137 2.71 -6.48 -8.87
CA VAL A 137 3.59 -5.92 -7.83
C VAL A 137 3.41 -6.55 -6.43
N LEU A 138 2.63 -7.64 -6.31
CA LEU A 138 2.60 -8.44 -5.08
C LEU A 138 3.90 -9.23 -4.90
N GLY A 139 4.48 -9.12 -3.70
CA GLY A 139 5.70 -9.83 -3.30
C GLY A 139 5.43 -10.99 -2.35
N THR A 140 6.50 -11.49 -1.73
CA THR A 140 6.49 -12.70 -0.89
C THR A 140 7.02 -12.50 0.53
N ASP A 141 7.46 -11.29 0.88
CA ASP A 141 8.10 -10.94 2.15
C ASP A 141 7.61 -9.57 2.65
N TYR A 142 7.15 -9.53 3.90
CA TYR A 142 6.44 -8.40 4.49
C TYR A 142 6.79 -8.25 5.98
N PHE A 143 6.99 -7.01 6.43
CA PHE A 143 6.94 -6.64 7.85
C PHE A 143 5.67 -5.84 8.10
N VAL A 144 4.87 -6.26 9.07
CA VAL A 144 3.53 -5.68 9.26
C VAL A 144 3.51 -4.60 10.35
N PRO A 145 2.81 -3.48 10.12
CA PRO A 145 2.44 -2.51 11.15
C PRO A 145 1.09 -2.90 11.78
N ALA A 146 0.95 -2.68 13.09
CA ALA A 146 -0.32 -2.86 13.80
C ALA A 146 -0.43 -1.86 14.96
N TRP A 147 -1.57 -1.86 15.66
CA TRP A 147 -1.72 -1.15 16.93
C TRP A 147 -2.34 -2.07 17.98
N PRO A 148 -1.80 -2.14 19.21
CA PRO A 148 -2.29 -3.04 20.23
C PRO A 148 -3.66 -2.61 20.75
N LYS A 149 -4.32 -3.54 21.46
CA LYS A 149 -5.53 -3.26 22.21
C LYS A 149 -5.21 -2.39 23.42
N ASN A 150 -5.81 -1.20 23.54
CA ASN A 150 -5.56 -0.32 24.68
C ASN A 150 -6.16 -0.89 25.97
N THR A 151 -5.34 -1.53 26.81
CA THR A 151 -5.77 -2.11 28.10
C THR A 151 -5.91 -1.08 29.23
N ALA A 152 -5.44 0.16 29.04
CA ALA A 152 -5.55 1.23 30.04
C ALA A 152 -6.97 1.84 30.11
N VAL A 153 -7.79 1.63 29.08
CA VAL A 153 -9.17 2.15 29.00
C VAL A 153 -10.17 0.99 28.97
N SER A 154 -11.26 1.12 29.74
CA SER A 154 -12.38 0.16 29.70
C SER A 154 -13.40 0.59 28.64
N GLY A 155 -13.39 -0.07 27.49
CA GLY A 155 -14.21 0.29 26.34
C GLY A 155 -14.19 -0.77 25.23
N ASP A 156 -14.57 -0.35 24.03
CA ASP A 156 -14.79 -1.20 22.84
C ASP A 156 -13.47 -1.48 22.09
N GLN A 157 -12.41 -1.76 22.86
CA GLN A 157 -11.06 -2.01 22.38
C GLN A 157 -10.95 -3.46 21.91
N GLU A 158 -10.66 -3.64 20.63
CA GLU A 158 -10.61 -4.92 19.91
C GLU A 158 -9.16 -5.22 19.46
N PRO A 159 -8.82 -6.47 19.10
CA PRO A 159 -7.44 -6.88 18.84
C PRO A 159 -6.77 -6.19 17.63
N ALA A 160 -5.43 -6.14 17.69
CA ALA A 160 -4.55 -5.98 16.54
C ALA A 160 -4.77 -7.14 15.56
N GLN A 161 -4.60 -6.90 14.24
CA GLN A 161 -4.82 -7.95 13.25
C GLN A 161 -3.92 -7.88 12.02
N ILE A 162 -3.59 -9.06 11.50
CA ILE A 162 -2.99 -9.29 10.19
C ILE A 162 -3.99 -10.11 9.37
N GLY A 163 -4.37 -9.61 8.21
CA GLY A 163 -5.15 -10.31 7.20
C GLY A 163 -4.31 -10.60 5.96
N MET A 164 -4.69 -11.61 5.18
CA MET A 164 -4.04 -11.90 3.91
C MET A 164 -4.96 -12.55 2.89
N VAL A 165 -4.59 -12.51 1.61
CA VAL A 165 -5.22 -13.25 0.49
C VAL A 165 -4.16 -13.92 -0.39
N ALA A 166 -4.39 -15.17 -0.77
CA ALA A 166 -3.52 -15.90 -1.69
C ALA A 166 -3.89 -15.64 -3.16
N SER A 167 -2.89 -15.25 -3.98
CA SER A 167 -3.03 -15.09 -5.44
C SER A 167 -3.09 -16.43 -6.19
N GLU A 168 -2.51 -17.48 -5.60
CA GLU A 168 -2.28 -18.79 -6.22
C GLU A 168 -2.79 -19.96 -5.36
N ASP A 169 -2.97 -21.11 -6.00
CA ASP A 169 -3.32 -22.37 -5.33
C ASP A 169 -2.12 -22.98 -4.60
N SER A 170 -2.38 -23.63 -3.46
CA SER A 170 -1.37 -24.30 -2.62
C SER A 170 -0.17 -23.41 -2.25
N THR A 171 -0.42 -22.15 -1.93
CA THR A 171 0.56 -21.23 -1.32
C THR A 171 0.86 -21.66 0.12
N SER A 172 2.11 -21.49 0.55
CA SER A 172 2.61 -21.80 1.89
C SER A 172 3.17 -20.54 2.56
N VAL A 173 2.47 -20.03 3.58
CA VAL A 173 2.77 -18.77 4.26
C VAL A 173 3.25 -19.01 5.68
N ASN A 174 4.41 -18.46 6.04
CA ASN A 174 5.01 -18.50 7.36
C ASN A 174 4.82 -17.15 8.07
N PHE A 175 4.24 -17.18 9.26
CA PHE A 175 4.09 -16.04 10.17
C PHE A 175 5.10 -16.17 11.31
N THR A 176 6.10 -15.29 11.36
CA THR A 176 7.04 -15.16 12.48
C THR A 176 6.59 -14.01 13.38
N MET A 177 6.40 -14.29 14.66
CA MET A 177 5.91 -13.33 15.66
C MET A 177 6.98 -12.25 16.00
N PRO A 178 6.57 -11.07 16.50
CA PRO A 178 7.49 -9.95 16.76
C PRO A 178 8.65 -10.24 17.72
N SER A 179 9.71 -9.42 17.65
CA SER A 179 10.91 -9.51 18.49
C SER A 179 10.78 -8.87 19.88
N HIS A 180 9.72 -8.10 20.14
CA HIS A 180 9.39 -7.56 21.47
C HIS A 180 8.62 -8.57 22.34
N SER A 181 8.38 -8.19 23.60
CA SER A 181 7.59 -8.99 24.56
C SER A 181 6.17 -9.23 24.02
N PHE A 182 5.92 -10.45 23.51
CA PHE A 182 4.71 -10.80 22.77
C PHE A 182 4.15 -12.16 23.22
N SER A 183 2.83 -12.30 23.19
CA SER A 183 2.10 -13.54 23.48
C SER A 183 0.75 -13.54 22.76
N CYS A 184 0.53 -14.46 21.82
CA CYS A 184 -0.75 -14.60 21.15
C CYS A 184 -1.15 -16.07 20.98
N SER A 185 -2.44 -16.38 21.07
CA SER A 185 -2.93 -17.76 21.03
C SER A 185 -3.74 -18.03 19.77
N TYR A 186 -3.30 -19.02 18.97
CA TYR A 186 -3.94 -19.45 17.74
C TYR A 186 -3.99 -20.98 17.68
N ASN A 187 -5.10 -21.54 17.19
CA ASN A 187 -5.34 -22.98 17.03
C ASN A 187 -5.01 -23.83 18.29
N GLY A 188 -5.25 -23.29 19.49
CA GLY A 188 -4.99 -23.97 20.76
C GLY A 188 -3.50 -24.02 21.19
N GLN A 189 -2.61 -23.35 20.46
CA GLN A 189 -1.22 -23.08 20.87
C GLN A 189 -1.06 -21.61 21.26
N THR A 190 -0.05 -21.31 22.07
CA THR A 190 0.37 -19.94 22.39
C THR A 190 1.76 -19.71 21.80
N TYR A 191 1.89 -18.66 21.00
CA TYR A 191 3.10 -18.24 20.32
C TYR A 191 3.69 -17.02 21.04
N SER A 192 4.97 -17.09 21.33
CA SER A 192 5.76 -16.06 22.01
C SER A 192 6.54 -15.23 21.00
N SER A 193 7.34 -14.27 21.49
CA SER A 193 8.30 -13.54 20.66
C SER A 193 9.20 -14.46 19.83
N GLY A 194 9.31 -14.20 18.53
CA GLY A 194 10.14 -14.96 17.59
C GLY A 194 9.68 -16.39 17.27
N ASP A 195 8.62 -16.91 17.91
CA ASP A 195 7.98 -18.16 17.49
C ASP A 195 7.35 -17.99 16.09
N PHE A 196 7.09 -19.09 15.38
CA PHE A 196 6.46 -19.05 14.07
C PHE A 196 5.44 -20.17 13.83
N PHE A 197 4.54 -19.96 12.88
CA PHE A 197 3.66 -21.00 12.35
C PHE A 197 3.44 -20.85 10.84
N THR A 198 3.06 -21.96 10.20
CA THR A 198 2.76 -22.01 8.77
C THR A 198 1.27 -22.22 8.53
N VAL A 199 0.73 -21.53 7.54
CA VAL A 199 -0.63 -21.69 7.01
C VAL A 199 -0.49 -22.02 5.52
N SER A 200 -1.33 -22.92 5.00
CA SER A 200 -1.44 -23.14 3.56
C SER A 200 -2.81 -22.69 3.07
N LEU A 201 -2.83 -22.05 1.90
CA LEU A 201 -4.01 -21.43 1.30
C LEU A 201 -4.08 -21.78 -0.20
N ASP A 202 -5.30 -21.98 -0.70
CA ASP A 202 -5.56 -21.98 -2.14
C ASP A 202 -6.02 -20.59 -2.64
N ARG A 203 -6.10 -20.40 -3.96
CA ARG A 203 -6.34 -19.10 -4.59
C ARG A 203 -7.65 -18.47 -4.12
N CYS A 204 -7.59 -17.19 -3.75
CA CYS A 204 -8.70 -16.42 -3.16
C CYS A 204 -9.22 -16.97 -1.80
N GLN A 205 -8.52 -17.92 -1.16
CA GLN A 205 -8.64 -18.08 0.29
C GLN A 205 -7.92 -16.92 0.99
N THR A 206 -8.38 -16.63 2.19
CA THR A 206 -7.78 -15.65 3.09
C THR A 206 -7.40 -16.29 4.39
N PHE A 207 -6.52 -15.65 5.14
CA PHE A 207 -6.24 -15.98 6.54
C PHE A 207 -6.21 -14.68 7.33
N GLN A 208 -6.70 -14.75 8.58
CA GLN A 208 -6.58 -13.66 9.53
C GLN A 208 -5.98 -14.19 10.84
N LEU A 209 -5.11 -13.39 11.46
CA LEU A 209 -4.65 -13.54 12.84
C LEU A 209 -5.07 -12.29 13.62
N GLN A 210 -5.71 -12.49 14.77
CA GLN A 210 -6.05 -11.45 15.74
C GLN A 210 -5.35 -11.71 17.08
N CYS A 211 -4.76 -10.67 17.66
CA CYS A 211 -4.05 -10.69 18.93
C CYS A 211 -4.35 -9.45 19.76
N ASP A 212 -4.48 -9.59 21.09
CA ASP A 212 -4.62 -8.43 21.98
C ASP A 212 -3.29 -7.62 22.09
N GLU A 213 -2.15 -8.33 21.97
CA GLU A 213 -0.79 -7.78 21.97
C GLU A 213 -0.41 -7.12 20.63
N ASP A 214 0.60 -6.24 20.66
CA ASP A 214 1.11 -5.52 19.48
C ASP A 214 1.76 -6.48 18.45
N LEU A 215 1.20 -6.53 17.23
CA LEU A 215 1.69 -7.36 16.12
C LEU A 215 2.77 -6.66 15.26
N THR A 216 3.14 -5.42 15.57
CA THR A 216 4.10 -4.64 14.77
C THR A 216 5.45 -5.35 14.67
N GLY A 217 6.02 -5.42 13.47
CA GLY A 217 7.31 -6.08 13.23
C GLY A 217 7.22 -7.60 13.15
N ALA A 218 6.03 -8.20 13.24
CA ALA A 218 5.83 -9.58 12.78
C ALA A 218 6.18 -9.66 11.28
N ARG A 219 6.83 -10.77 10.88
CA ARG A 219 7.24 -10.99 9.50
C ARG A 219 6.38 -12.07 8.86
N VAL A 220 5.83 -11.79 7.68
CA VAL A 220 5.05 -12.73 6.89
C VAL A 220 5.84 -13.06 5.62
N THR A 221 6.23 -14.32 5.47
CA THR A 221 6.97 -14.83 4.31
C THR A 221 6.21 -15.93 3.60
N SER A 222 6.42 -16.09 2.29
CA SER A 222 5.67 -17.04 1.46
C SER A 222 6.50 -17.56 0.28
N ASP A 223 6.01 -18.63 -0.36
CA ASP A 223 6.61 -19.21 -1.56
C ASP A 223 6.04 -18.64 -2.88
N LYS A 224 4.99 -17.82 -2.80
CA LYS A 224 4.24 -17.24 -3.93
C LYS A 224 3.62 -15.89 -3.55
N PRO A 225 3.32 -14.98 -4.50
CA PRO A 225 2.78 -13.66 -4.20
C PRO A 225 1.49 -13.65 -3.36
N ILE A 226 1.40 -12.79 -2.35
CA ILE A 226 0.23 -12.67 -1.48
C ILE A 226 -0.12 -11.20 -1.19
N GLY A 227 -1.41 -10.89 -1.08
CA GLY A 227 -1.85 -9.60 -0.54
C GLY A 227 -1.86 -9.67 0.99
N ILE A 228 -1.22 -8.71 1.66
CA ILE A 228 -1.26 -8.53 3.12
C ILE A 228 -2.04 -7.26 3.46
N VAL A 229 -2.98 -7.35 4.40
CA VAL A 229 -3.59 -6.18 5.06
C VAL A 229 -3.27 -6.24 6.55
N SER A 230 -3.03 -5.11 7.20
CA SER A 230 -2.70 -5.10 8.64
C SER A 230 -3.16 -3.82 9.32
N GLY A 231 -3.39 -3.91 10.63
CA GLY A 231 -3.90 -2.83 11.46
C GLY A 231 -4.59 -3.36 12.71
N SER A 232 -5.81 -2.90 12.97
CA SER A 232 -6.56 -3.19 14.20
C SER A 232 -8.06 -3.27 13.93
N LYS A 233 -8.75 -4.21 14.57
CA LYS A 233 -10.19 -4.39 14.37
C LYS A 233 -10.99 -3.14 14.79
N ARG A 234 -10.68 -2.58 15.96
CA ARG A 234 -11.15 -1.27 16.46
C ARG A 234 -10.32 -0.84 17.68
N THR A 235 -9.66 0.32 17.68
CA THR A 235 -8.73 0.69 18.79
C THR A 235 -8.58 2.20 19.05
N GLU A 236 -8.07 2.56 20.22
CA GLU A 236 -7.72 3.93 20.65
C GLU A 236 -6.21 4.21 20.50
N VAL A 237 -5.84 5.24 19.74
CA VAL A 237 -4.44 5.69 19.62
C VAL A 237 -4.12 6.65 20.77
N LEU A 238 -3.38 6.14 21.76
CA LEU A 238 -2.89 6.86 22.95
C LEU A 238 -3.97 7.56 23.78
N SER A 239 -5.18 7.00 23.83
CA SER A 239 -6.25 7.54 24.68
C SER A 239 -6.06 7.17 26.16
N THR A 240 -6.34 8.13 27.03
CA THR A 240 -6.38 7.97 28.50
C THR A 240 -7.81 7.92 29.05
N SER A 241 -8.83 8.03 28.20
CA SER A 241 -10.24 7.97 28.59
C SER A 241 -11.12 7.64 27.38
N ARG A 242 -12.05 6.68 27.52
CA ARG A 242 -12.95 6.23 26.44
C ARG A 242 -13.55 7.41 25.68
N SER A 243 -13.19 7.55 24.41
CA SER A 243 -13.42 8.78 23.64
C SER A 243 -13.81 8.54 22.19
N SER A 244 -12.95 7.84 21.46
CA SER A 244 -12.90 7.77 20.00
C SER A 244 -12.00 6.61 19.61
N SER A 245 -12.56 5.59 18.96
CA SER A 245 -11.88 4.36 18.58
C SER A 245 -12.35 3.96 17.19
N ASP A 246 -11.44 3.87 16.24
CA ASP A 246 -11.77 3.56 14.84
C ASP A 246 -11.22 2.19 14.43
N HIS A 247 -11.68 1.74 13.27
CA HIS A 247 -11.02 0.68 12.52
C HIS A 247 -9.65 1.18 11.99
N MET A 248 -8.71 0.27 11.77
CA MET A 248 -7.41 0.59 11.15
C MET A 248 -7.05 -0.55 10.21
N GLU A 249 -6.86 -0.26 8.92
CA GLU A 249 -6.49 -1.26 7.93
C GLU A 249 -5.79 -0.64 6.73
N GLU A 250 -4.54 -1.05 6.49
CA GLU A 250 -3.75 -0.70 5.29
C GLU A 250 -3.26 -1.96 4.58
N MET A 251 -3.14 -1.90 3.24
CA MET A 251 -2.53 -2.98 2.46
C MET A 251 -1.02 -2.77 2.39
N ILE A 252 -0.27 -3.75 2.90
CA ILE A 252 1.15 -3.57 3.19
C ILE A 252 1.97 -3.88 1.92
N PRO A 253 2.84 -2.97 1.46
CA PRO A 253 3.75 -3.23 0.34
C PRO A 253 4.86 -4.22 0.73
N SER A 254 5.41 -4.90 -0.27
CA SER A 254 6.44 -5.93 -0.03
C SER A 254 7.82 -5.31 0.21
N VAL A 255 8.69 -6.01 0.95
CA VAL A 255 9.99 -5.47 1.38
C VAL A 255 10.86 -4.90 0.23
N PRO A 256 10.90 -5.51 -0.98
CA PRO A 256 11.64 -4.94 -2.12
C PRO A 256 11.25 -3.51 -2.54
N THR A 257 10.02 -3.08 -2.26
CA THR A 257 9.50 -1.76 -2.69
C THR A 257 9.63 -0.70 -1.59
N LEU A 258 10.28 -1.03 -0.47
CA LEU A 258 10.47 -0.14 0.67
C LEU A 258 11.77 0.65 0.55
N GLY A 259 11.68 1.97 0.73
CA GLY A 259 12.79 2.90 0.52
C GLY A 259 13.50 3.35 1.79
N ARG A 260 14.32 4.39 1.65
CA ARG A 260 15.25 4.87 2.67
C ARG A 260 14.93 6.29 3.15
N ARG A 261 14.30 7.10 2.30
CA ARG A 261 14.06 8.53 2.53
C ARG A 261 12.56 8.78 2.66
N PHE A 262 12.10 9.45 3.72
CA PHE A 262 10.69 9.78 3.94
C PHE A 262 10.54 11.21 4.44
N LEU A 263 9.42 11.84 4.09
CA LEU A 263 9.01 13.16 4.59
C LEU A 263 7.63 13.03 5.23
N THR A 264 7.42 13.66 6.38
CA THR A 264 6.12 13.66 7.07
C THR A 264 5.43 15.02 6.97
N ALA A 265 4.10 15.02 7.06
CA ALA A 265 3.29 16.23 7.19
C ALA A 265 2.23 16.03 8.28
N PRO A 266 1.91 17.07 9.09
CA PRO A 266 0.86 17.00 10.09
C PRO A 266 -0.52 16.95 9.43
N LEU A 267 -1.49 16.39 10.15
CA LEU A 267 -2.87 16.28 9.67
C LEU A 267 -3.69 17.53 10.02
N SER A 268 -4.55 17.92 9.08
CA SER A 268 -5.45 19.07 9.21
C SER A 268 -6.35 19.00 10.46
N GLU A 269 -6.62 20.15 11.08
CA GLU A 269 -7.40 20.29 12.32
C GLU A 269 -6.86 19.53 13.55
N ARG A 270 -5.73 18.80 13.48
CA ARG A 270 -5.07 18.20 14.65
C ARG A 270 -4.14 19.22 15.32
N SER A 271 -4.05 19.16 16.65
CA SER A 271 -3.16 20.01 17.46
C SER A 271 -2.36 19.23 18.52
N ALA A 272 -2.71 17.97 18.79
CA ALA A 272 -1.87 17.03 19.53
C ALA A 272 -0.73 16.41 18.68
N GLY A 273 -0.71 16.69 17.37
CA GLY A 273 0.09 15.98 16.37
C GLY A 273 -0.19 14.47 16.35
N ASP A 274 0.69 13.70 15.74
CA ASP A 274 0.47 12.27 15.42
C ASP A 274 1.49 11.32 16.06
N VAL A 275 1.31 10.02 15.84
CA VAL A 275 2.31 8.98 16.18
C VAL A 275 2.90 8.47 14.87
N PHE A 276 4.22 8.28 14.83
CA PHE A 276 4.87 7.58 13.71
C PHE A 276 5.53 6.31 14.22
N ARG A 277 5.46 5.23 13.43
CA ARG A 277 6.24 4.00 13.65
C ARG A 277 7.14 3.77 12.45
N ILE A 278 8.44 3.58 12.71
CA ILE A 278 9.47 3.26 11.71
C ILE A 278 9.95 1.85 12.01
N ILE A 279 9.75 0.91 11.10
CA ILE A 279 10.04 -0.52 11.27
C ILE A 279 11.27 -0.89 10.43
N GLY A 280 12.30 -1.46 11.07
CA GLY A 280 13.48 -1.97 10.38
C GLY A 280 13.18 -3.26 9.64
N THR A 281 13.56 -3.37 8.35
CA THR A 281 13.40 -4.62 7.59
C THR A 281 14.68 -5.47 7.57
N VAL A 282 15.85 -4.83 7.72
CA VAL A 282 17.17 -5.47 7.70
C VAL A 282 17.92 -5.24 9.03
N GLN A 283 18.74 -6.22 9.42
CA GLN A 283 19.54 -6.15 10.65
C GLN A 283 20.51 -4.96 10.66
N GLY A 284 20.60 -4.25 11.79
CA GLY A 284 21.49 -3.09 11.95
C GLY A 284 21.21 -1.98 10.94
N THR A 285 19.94 -1.63 10.76
CA THR A 285 19.52 -0.44 10.02
C THR A 285 19.67 0.78 10.94
N THR A 286 20.40 1.80 10.50
CA THR A 286 20.50 3.07 11.23
C THR A 286 19.49 4.04 10.65
N VAL A 287 18.69 4.67 11.50
CA VAL A 287 17.66 5.64 11.10
C VAL A 287 17.96 6.97 11.76
N THR A 288 18.17 8.02 10.98
CA THR A 288 18.26 9.41 11.43
C THR A 288 16.93 10.10 11.17
N VAL A 289 16.44 10.84 12.17
CA VAL A 289 15.19 11.58 12.11
C VAL A 289 15.49 13.04 12.45
N GLN A 290 15.16 13.95 11.54
CA GLN A 290 15.39 15.38 11.69
C GLN A 290 14.05 16.11 11.61
N GLY A 291 13.64 16.78 12.68
CA GLY A 291 12.48 17.65 12.68
C GLY A 291 12.80 19.08 12.25
N THR A 292 11.72 19.82 12.01
CA THR A 292 11.68 21.27 11.88
C THR A 292 11.69 21.95 13.26
N THR A 293 11.06 21.33 14.27
CA THR A 293 11.10 21.80 15.67
C THR A 293 11.87 20.85 16.59
N THR A 294 11.81 19.53 16.34
CA THR A 294 12.65 18.54 17.04
C THR A 294 14.02 18.40 16.38
N GLY A 295 15.10 18.41 17.18
CA GLY A 295 16.47 18.25 16.67
C GLY A 295 16.75 16.85 16.10
N ALA A 296 17.87 16.71 15.38
CA ALA A 296 18.29 15.44 14.82
C ALA A 296 18.49 14.35 15.91
N ASN A 297 17.82 13.22 15.76
CA ASN A 297 17.95 12.02 16.57
C ASN A 297 18.38 10.84 15.67
N THR A 298 19.06 9.84 16.24
CA THR A 298 19.49 8.65 15.50
C THR A 298 19.23 7.39 16.31
N TYR A 299 18.68 6.37 15.64
CA TYR A 299 18.27 5.09 16.18
C TYR A 299 18.97 3.96 15.41
N THR A 300 19.05 2.77 16.00
CA THR A 300 19.46 1.55 15.30
C THR A 300 18.39 0.49 15.52
N LEU A 301 17.90 -0.08 14.43
CA LEU A 301 16.83 -1.07 14.40
C LEU A 301 17.33 -2.37 13.76
N ASN A 302 16.98 -3.49 14.37
CA ASN A 302 17.05 -4.80 13.74
C ASN A 302 15.80 -5.08 12.88
N ALA A 303 15.84 -6.17 12.11
CA ALA A 303 14.70 -6.62 11.32
C ALA A 303 13.52 -6.98 12.25
N GLY A 304 12.38 -6.32 12.09
CA GLY A 304 11.20 -6.44 12.95
C GLY A 304 11.22 -5.60 14.23
N GLU A 305 12.30 -4.88 14.53
CA GLU A 305 12.27 -3.84 15.58
C GLU A 305 11.69 -2.54 15.00
N PHE A 306 11.04 -1.74 15.85
CA PHE A 306 10.48 -0.46 15.45
C PHE A 306 10.77 0.66 16.44
N GLN A 307 10.97 1.88 15.92
CA GLN A 307 10.98 3.10 16.71
C GLN A 307 9.60 3.75 16.63
N GLN A 308 8.99 4.05 17.79
CA GLN A 308 7.80 4.89 17.88
C GLN A 308 8.19 6.34 18.19
N LEU A 309 7.59 7.29 17.49
CA LEU A 309 7.81 8.73 17.65
C LEU A 309 6.50 9.43 18.00
N LEU A 310 6.55 10.39 18.92
CA LEU A 310 5.45 11.32 19.21
C LEU A 310 5.81 12.68 18.62
N VAL A 311 5.10 13.07 17.56
CA VAL A 311 5.40 14.28 16.79
C VAL A 311 4.30 15.31 17.06
N SER A 312 4.66 16.60 17.16
CA SER A 312 3.71 17.70 17.35
C SER A 312 3.13 18.18 16.01
N SER A 313 1.98 18.86 16.05
CA SER A 313 1.29 19.33 14.83
C SER A 313 1.98 20.48 14.10
N ASP A 314 3.06 21.02 14.66
CA ASP A 314 3.92 22.07 14.10
C ASP A 314 5.28 21.54 13.61
N ASP A 315 5.53 20.23 13.71
CA ASP A 315 6.77 19.60 13.28
C ASP A 315 6.60 18.78 11.99
N TYR A 316 7.61 18.84 11.13
CA TYR A 316 7.72 18.11 9.87
C TYR A 316 9.06 17.38 9.88
N LEU A 317 9.03 16.06 9.70
CA LEU A 317 10.22 15.22 9.78
C LEU A 317 10.79 14.91 8.39
N TYR A 318 12.12 14.95 8.28
CA TYR A 318 12.88 14.14 7.34
C TYR A 318 13.39 12.89 8.05
N ILE A 319 13.13 11.73 7.49
CA ILE A 319 13.57 10.42 7.99
C ILE A 319 14.49 9.81 6.93
N GLU A 320 15.68 9.40 7.35
CA GLU A 320 16.73 8.87 6.49
C GLU A 320 17.30 7.59 7.10
N ALA A 321 17.17 6.47 6.39
CA ALA A 321 17.62 5.16 6.84
C ALA A 321 18.76 4.61 5.96
N THR A 322 19.69 3.87 6.56
CA THR A 322 20.79 3.25 5.81
C THR A 322 20.37 2.04 4.97
N LYS A 323 19.13 1.56 5.14
CA LYS A 323 18.50 0.38 4.49
C LYS A 323 16.98 0.57 4.48
N ALA A 324 16.27 -0.28 3.74
CA ALA A 324 14.81 -0.24 3.62
C ALA A 324 14.08 -0.27 4.99
N VAL A 325 13.11 0.64 5.18
CA VAL A 325 12.22 0.68 6.35
C VAL A 325 10.76 0.86 5.93
N LEU A 326 9.82 0.43 6.78
CA LEU A 326 8.40 0.77 6.64
C LEU A 326 8.05 1.91 7.60
N VAL A 327 7.42 2.98 7.10
CA VAL A 327 6.99 4.14 7.91
C VAL A 327 5.47 4.26 7.87
N VAL A 328 4.86 4.44 9.05
CA VAL A 328 3.40 4.53 9.22
C VAL A 328 3.05 5.68 10.16
N GLN A 329 2.10 6.52 9.76
CA GLN A 329 1.49 7.57 10.58
C GLN A 329 0.18 7.04 11.18
N TYR A 330 -0.05 7.32 12.46
CA TYR A 330 -1.31 7.05 13.16
C TYR A 330 -1.82 8.35 13.73
N SER A 331 -3.04 8.74 13.34
CA SER A 331 -3.68 9.92 13.91
C SER A 331 -4.18 9.60 15.33
N LYS A 332 -3.99 10.51 16.28
CA LYS A 332 -4.33 10.26 17.69
C LYS A 332 -5.85 10.29 17.91
N SER A 333 -6.35 9.52 18.88
CA SER A 333 -7.75 9.61 19.34
C SER A 333 -8.14 11.05 19.73
N ALA A 334 -9.40 11.43 19.54
CA ALA A 334 -9.97 12.74 19.87
C ALA A 334 -9.68 13.21 21.31
N SER A 335 -9.49 12.29 22.26
CA SER A 335 -9.04 12.64 23.63
C SER A 335 -7.74 13.44 23.71
N ALA A 336 -6.91 13.41 22.67
CA ALA A 336 -5.60 14.06 22.66
C ALA A 336 -5.69 15.61 22.60
N ASP A 337 -6.74 16.16 21.97
CA ASP A 337 -6.96 17.61 21.82
C ASP A 337 -8.43 18.08 21.73
N GLY A 338 -9.39 17.17 21.60
CA GLY A 338 -10.82 17.47 21.50
C GLY A 338 -11.34 17.71 20.09
N ALA A 339 -10.57 17.39 19.05
CA ALA A 339 -11.01 17.51 17.65
C ALA A 339 -12.22 16.59 17.32
N GLN A 340 -12.82 16.80 16.15
CA GLN A 340 -13.95 16.01 15.64
C GLN A 340 -13.45 15.03 14.56
N THR A 341 -12.83 13.96 15.04
CA THR A 341 -12.20 12.85 14.31
C THR A 341 -12.22 11.60 15.20
N ASP A 342 -12.19 10.42 14.61
CA ASP A 342 -11.65 9.22 15.28
C ASP A 342 -10.22 8.92 14.73
N PRO A 343 -9.45 7.95 15.25
CA PRO A 343 -8.06 7.70 14.83
C PRO A 343 -7.93 6.73 13.63
N PHE A 344 -7.08 7.03 12.66
CA PHE A 344 -6.77 6.14 11.51
C PHE A 344 -5.27 5.81 11.42
N MET A 345 -4.91 4.84 10.57
CA MET A 345 -3.52 4.58 10.19
C MET A 345 -3.30 4.92 8.71
N MET A 346 -2.07 5.28 8.33
CA MET A 346 -1.72 5.61 6.95
C MET A 346 -0.26 5.25 6.68
N LEU A 347 0.01 4.49 5.61
CA LEU A 347 1.36 4.22 5.15
C LEU A 347 1.98 5.46 4.50
N LEU A 348 3.26 5.68 4.76
CA LEU A 348 4.05 6.70 4.08
C LEU A 348 4.94 6.02 3.02
N PRO A 349 4.70 6.23 1.72
CA PRO A 349 5.65 5.84 0.69
C PRO A 349 6.96 6.60 0.88
N PRO A 350 8.10 5.97 0.58
CA PRO A 350 9.38 6.67 0.53
C PRO A 350 9.43 7.65 -0.66
N LEU A 351 10.39 8.57 -0.64
CA LEU A 351 10.66 9.52 -1.73
C LEU A 351 10.96 8.78 -3.04
N GLU A 352 11.65 7.64 -2.94
CA GLU A 352 11.95 6.70 -4.02
C GLU A 352 10.69 6.09 -4.71
N GLN A 353 9.48 6.34 -4.18
CA GLN A 353 8.21 5.80 -4.71
C GLN A 353 7.15 6.89 -4.96
N PHE A 354 7.54 8.16 -4.92
CA PHE A 354 6.69 9.28 -5.33
C PHE A 354 6.41 9.23 -6.84
N ASP A 355 5.31 9.84 -7.30
CA ASP A 355 4.97 9.90 -8.72
C ASP A 355 4.56 11.31 -9.17
N SER A 356 4.37 11.52 -10.48
CA SER A 356 3.95 12.80 -11.07
C SER A 356 2.46 12.88 -11.41
N TYR A 357 1.67 11.79 -11.28
CA TYR A 357 0.24 11.76 -11.59
C TYR A 357 -0.61 10.87 -10.65
N TYR A 358 -1.56 11.49 -9.94
CA TYR A 358 -2.46 10.81 -9.00
C TYR A 358 -3.93 10.98 -9.36
N THR A 359 -4.74 9.93 -9.16
CA THR A 359 -6.22 10.00 -9.23
C THR A 359 -6.82 9.41 -7.96
N LEU A 360 -7.44 10.26 -7.16
CA LEU A 360 -7.79 10.05 -5.74
C LEU A 360 -9.32 10.02 -5.53
N ALA A 361 -9.77 9.37 -4.47
CA ALA A 361 -11.19 9.10 -4.22
C ALA A 361 -11.57 9.36 -2.75
N THR A 362 -12.20 10.49 -2.44
CA THR A 362 -12.60 10.76 -1.05
C THR A 362 -13.66 9.77 -0.58
N VAL A 363 -13.56 9.29 0.65
CA VAL A 363 -14.59 8.41 1.23
C VAL A 363 -15.86 9.22 1.55
N GLU A 364 -17.03 8.57 1.46
CA GLU A 364 -18.26 9.08 2.05
C GLU A 364 -18.48 8.46 3.43
N GLY A 365 -18.37 9.29 4.48
CA GLY A 365 -18.66 8.94 5.86
C GLY A 365 -20.12 8.55 6.08
N VAL A 366 -20.35 7.64 7.01
CA VAL A 366 -21.63 6.97 7.28
C VAL A 366 -22.58 7.87 8.05
N SER A 367 -22.10 8.54 9.10
CA SER A 367 -22.94 9.36 10.00
C SER A 367 -23.03 10.83 9.58
N ALA A 368 -22.02 11.32 8.87
CA ALA A 368 -21.93 12.67 8.32
C ALA A 368 -20.88 12.72 7.19
N ALA A 369 -20.97 13.74 6.32
CA ALA A 369 -19.94 13.97 5.30
C ALA A 369 -18.60 14.34 5.97
N PHE A 370 -17.51 13.70 5.52
CA PHE A 370 -16.17 14.01 5.96
C PHE A 370 -15.73 15.43 5.54
N ARG A 371 -14.79 16.00 6.31
CA ARG A 371 -13.92 17.07 5.82
C ARG A 371 -12.70 16.39 5.23
N ASN A 372 -12.46 16.58 3.94
CA ASN A 372 -11.46 15.85 3.18
C ASN A 372 -10.24 16.73 2.88
N TYR A 373 -9.06 16.12 2.94
CA TYR A 373 -7.78 16.78 2.77
C TYR A 373 -6.83 15.92 1.93
N ILE A 374 -5.94 16.60 1.21
CA ILE A 374 -4.79 15.99 0.55
C ILE A 374 -3.54 16.70 1.09
N ASN A 375 -2.64 15.97 1.76
CA ASN A 375 -1.30 16.47 2.03
C ASN A 375 -0.40 16.18 0.81
N VAL A 376 0.34 17.19 0.36
CA VAL A 376 1.25 17.10 -0.79
C VAL A 376 2.65 17.54 -0.37
N ILE A 377 3.70 16.83 -0.78
CA ILE A 377 5.10 17.17 -0.48
C ILE A 377 5.93 17.07 -1.77
N ILE A 378 6.66 18.13 -2.10
CA ILE A 378 7.35 18.33 -3.39
C ILE A 378 8.59 19.23 -3.22
N LYS A 379 9.58 19.15 -4.13
CA LYS A 379 10.76 20.04 -4.15
C LYS A 379 10.33 21.51 -4.34
N MET A 380 10.94 22.46 -3.61
CA MET A 380 10.52 23.87 -3.53
C MET A 380 10.73 24.69 -4.81
N ASP A 381 11.64 24.26 -5.67
CA ASP A 381 11.87 24.80 -7.01
C ASP A 381 10.84 24.26 -8.03
N GLN A 382 10.22 23.12 -7.73
CA GLN A 382 9.24 22.44 -8.58
C GLN A 382 7.77 22.73 -8.19
N LEU A 383 7.51 23.73 -7.34
CA LEU A 383 6.14 24.14 -6.98
C LEU A 383 5.36 24.71 -8.17
N SER A 384 6.05 25.29 -9.15
CA SER A 384 5.47 25.85 -10.36
C SER A 384 5.27 24.77 -11.43
N GLY A 385 4.07 24.18 -11.44
CA GLY A 385 3.69 23.13 -12.39
C GLY A 385 2.80 22.05 -11.78
N LEU A 386 2.51 22.11 -10.48
CA LEU A 386 1.55 21.26 -9.78
C LEU A 386 0.10 21.75 -10.00
N TYR A 387 -0.81 20.84 -10.36
CA TYR A 387 -2.23 21.12 -10.63
C TYR A 387 -3.13 20.14 -9.88
N LEU A 388 -4.21 20.68 -9.28
CA LEU A 388 -5.33 19.94 -8.71
C LEU A 388 -6.57 20.21 -9.57
N ASP A 389 -7.19 19.16 -10.12
CA ASP A 389 -8.39 19.21 -10.96
C ASP A 389 -8.29 20.18 -12.16
N GLY A 390 -7.07 20.36 -12.69
CA GLY A 390 -6.78 21.29 -13.78
C GLY A 390 -6.62 22.76 -13.35
N ALA A 391 -6.66 23.06 -12.05
CA ALA A 391 -6.29 24.36 -11.49
C ALA A 391 -4.88 24.31 -10.86
N PRO A 392 -4.01 25.31 -11.10
CA PRO A 392 -2.64 25.30 -10.57
C PRO A 392 -2.62 25.55 -9.05
N VAL A 393 -1.81 24.77 -8.32
CA VAL A 393 -1.60 24.89 -6.87
C VAL A 393 -0.56 25.98 -6.56
N ALA A 394 -0.81 27.18 -7.09
CA ALA A 394 0.19 28.24 -7.24
C ALA A 394 0.68 28.83 -5.90
N PRO A 395 2.00 28.85 -5.63
CA PRO A 395 2.55 29.47 -4.42
C PRO A 395 2.12 30.93 -4.24
N GLY A 396 1.62 31.24 -3.04
CA GLY A 396 1.17 32.58 -2.66
C GLY A 396 -0.34 32.81 -2.78
N ASP A 397 -1.14 31.83 -3.22
CA ASP A 397 -2.58 31.85 -2.96
C ASP A 397 -2.85 31.64 -1.46
N VAL A 398 -3.87 32.30 -0.92
CA VAL A 398 -4.27 32.23 0.50
C VAL A 398 -4.79 30.83 0.88
N SER A 399 -5.23 30.05 -0.11
CA SER A 399 -5.62 28.64 0.04
C SER A 399 -4.42 27.67 0.07
N THR A 400 -3.22 28.08 -0.36
CA THR A 400 -2.03 27.22 -0.47
C THR A 400 -0.91 27.68 0.49
N ASN A 401 -1.05 27.37 1.77
CA ASN A 401 -0.05 27.71 2.79
C ASN A 401 1.13 26.72 2.79
N TRP A 402 1.99 26.82 1.78
CA TRP A 402 3.22 26.05 1.64
C TRP A 402 4.16 26.23 2.84
N THR A 403 4.57 25.13 3.46
CA THR A 403 5.48 25.09 4.61
C THR A 403 6.76 24.33 4.23
N GLN A 404 7.92 24.99 4.32
CA GLN A 404 9.21 24.31 4.09
C GLN A 404 9.48 23.28 5.18
N ILE A 405 9.88 22.07 4.79
CA ILE A 405 10.41 21.05 5.71
C ILE A 405 11.88 21.40 5.95
N SER A 406 12.20 21.82 7.18
CA SER A 406 13.46 22.50 7.46
C SER A 406 14.68 21.60 7.24
N ASN A 407 15.79 22.22 6.82
CA ASN A 407 17.03 21.55 6.40
C ASN A 407 16.90 20.67 5.13
N THR A 408 15.75 20.69 4.46
CA THR A 408 15.53 20.00 3.18
C THR A 408 15.21 20.99 2.04
N GLN A 409 15.21 20.47 0.80
CA GLN A 409 14.73 21.16 -0.40
C GLN A 409 13.20 21.08 -0.58
N TYR A 410 12.45 20.43 0.31
CA TYR A 410 11.04 20.12 0.14
C TYR A 410 10.12 21.09 0.90
N ALA A 411 8.93 21.30 0.36
CA ALA A 411 7.82 21.95 1.05
C ALA A 411 6.56 21.09 0.98
N ALA A 412 5.72 21.25 1.99
CA ALA A 412 4.44 20.58 2.13
C ALA A 412 3.28 21.58 2.06
N VAL A 413 2.13 21.14 1.55
CA VAL A 413 0.86 21.88 1.61
C VAL A 413 -0.29 20.93 1.97
N ILE A 414 -1.28 21.48 2.67
CA ILE A 414 -2.53 20.79 3.02
C ILE A 414 -3.65 21.40 2.17
N LEU A 415 -4.19 20.62 1.23
CA LEU A 415 -5.26 21.04 0.33
C LEU A 415 -6.59 20.53 0.87
N SER A 416 -7.54 21.42 1.14
CA SER A 416 -8.91 21.01 1.51
C SER A 416 -9.74 20.78 0.25
N VAL A 417 -10.40 19.62 0.15
CA VAL A 417 -11.14 19.21 -1.05
C VAL A 417 -12.60 18.88 -0.76
N SER A 418 -13.44 18.99 -1.79
CA SER A 418 -14.83 18.54 -1.74
C SER A 418 -14.94 17.01 -1.68
N PRO A 419 -16.09 16.42 -1.33
CA PRO A 419 -16.35 15.01 -1.62
C PRO A 419 -16.36 14.77 -3.14
N GLY A 420 -15.58 13.80 -3.63
CA GLY A 420 -15.50 13.44 -5.04
C GLY A 420 -14.24 12.67 -5.45
N THR A 421 -14.00 12.68 -6.77
CA THR A 421 -12.76 12.24 -7.41
C THR A 421 -11.87 13.45 -7.65
N HIS A 422 -10.58 13.33 -7.35
CA HIS A 422 -9.60 14.39 -7.57
C HIS A 422 -8.43 13.91 -8.43
N THR A 423 -7.91 14.79 -9.29
CA THR A 423 -6.70 14.53 -10.09
C THR A 423 -5.61 15.51 -9.69
N LEU A 424 -4.48 15.01 -9.21
CA LEU A 424 -3.34 15.82 -8.77
C LEU A 424 -2.12 15.43 -9.61
N TYR A 425 -1.52 16.38 -10.32
CA TYR A 425 -0.44 16.08 -11.29
C TYR A 425 0.56 17.21 -11.43
N HIS A 426 1.77 16.89 -11.90
CA HIS A 426 2.75 17.87 -12.33
C HIS A 426 2.85 17.93 -13.86
N GLN A 427 3.11 19.13 -14.42
CA GLN A 427 3.21 19.33 -15.87
C GLN A 427 4.44 18.66 -16.51
N SER A 428 5.57 18.61 -15.80
CA SER A 428 6.70 17.73 -16.18
C SER A 428 6.47 16.32 -15.61
N PRO A 429 6.65 15.24 -16.41
CA PRO A 429 6.46 13.87 -15.94
C PRO A 429 7.54 13.36 -14.99
N ILE A 430 8.76 13.92 -15.06
CA ILE A 430 9.91 13.57 -14.20
C ILE A 430 9.85 14.20 -12.79
N VAL A 431 8.94 15.15 -12.59
CA VAL A 431 8.79 15.84 -11.30
C VAL A 431 7.79 15.08 -10.43
N VAL A 432 8.34 14.33 -9.49
CA VAL A 432 7.58 13.51 -8.54
C VAL A 432 7.27 14.25 -7.23
N PHE A 433 6.15 13.87 -6.60
CA PHE A 433 5.69 14.40 -5.32
C PHE A 433 4.85 13.36 -4.57
N SER A 434 4.66 13.50 -3.26
CA SER A 434 3.76 12.62 -2.50
C SER A 434 2.32 13.13 -2.56
N ALA A 435 1.34 12.22 -2.56
CA ALA A 435 -0.05 12.53 -2.26
C ALA A 435 -0.57 11.64 -1.12
N PHE A 436 -1.17 12.24 -0.09
CA PHE A 436 -1.80 11.53 1.04
C PHE A 436 -3.25 11.99 1.18
N ALA A 437 -4.21 11.09 0.98
CA ALA A 437 -5.63 11.42 1.05
C ALA A 437 -6.22 10.95 2.38
N TYR A 438 -6.84 11.86 3.12
CA TYR A 438 -7.47 11.56 4.42
C TYR A 438 -8.70 12.43 4.64
N GLY A 439 -9.56 12.03 5.56
CA GLY A 439 -10.71 12.82 5.94
C GLY A 439 -11.34 12.35 7.25
N HIS A 440 -11.99 13.28 7.94
CA HIS A 440 -12.48 13.02 9.29
C HIS A 440 -13.74 13.79 9.65
N VAL A 441 -14.53 13.23 10.55
CA VAL A 441 -15.74 13.83 11.14
C VAL A 441 -15.91 13.31 12.56
N GLN A 442 -16.91 13.80 13.30
CA GLN A 442 -17.17 13.29 14.64
C GLN A 442 -17.48 11.77 14.60
N TYR A 443 -16.64 10.98 15.25
CA TYR A 443 -16.73 9.51 15.38
C TYR A 443 -16.36 8.65 14.15
N GLU A 444 -15.82 9.22 13.08
CA GLU A 444 -15.33 8.46 11.91
C GLU A 444 -14.12 9.15 11.27
N SER A 445 -13.22 8.38 10.66
CA SER A 445 -12.10 8.88 9.87
C SER A 445 -11.69 7.93 8.73
N TYR A 446 -10.70 8.33 7.93
CA TYR A 446 -9.96 7.47 7.00
C TYR A 446 -8.62 8.12 6.61
N GLY A 447 -7.63 7.32 6.19
CA GLY A 447 -6.44 7.84 5.50
C GLY A 447 -5.66 6.79 4.69
N TYR A 448 -5.12 7.17 3.53
CA TYR A 448 -4.32 6.28 2.68
C TYR A 448 -3.26 7.02 1.84
N PRO A 449 -2.16 6.34 1.44
CA PRO A 449 -1.25 6.84 0.40
C PRO A 449 -1.99 6.92 -0.93
N GLY A 450 -1.98 8.09 -1.56
CA GLY A 450 -2.73 8.35 -2.79
C GLY A 450 -2.25 7.56 -4.01
N GLY A 451 -1.10 6.91 -3.91
CA GLY A 451 -0.47 6.12 -4.95
C GLY A 451 1.03 5.98 -4.68
N CYS A 452 1.69 5.09 -5.39
CA CYS A 452 3.14 4.88 -5.37
C CYS A 452 3.57 3.99 -6.53
N ARG A 453 4.85 4.12 -6.94
CA ARG A 453 5.41 3.36 -8.08
C ARG A 453 5.72 1.90 -7.77
N LEU A 454 5.77 1.48 -6.50
CA LEU A 454 5.94 0.08 -6.08
C LEU A 454 7.10 -0.70 -6.77
N ALA A 455 8.10 -0.01 -7.30
CA ALA A 455 9.23 -0.64 -7.98
C ALA A 455 10.20 -1.30 -6.97
N PRO A 456 10.95 -2.36 -7.34
CA PRO A 456 12.05 -2.87 -6.53
C PRO A 456 13.21 -1.87 -6.53
N ILE A 457 13.59 -1.34 -5.36
CA ILE A 457 14.52 -0.21 -5.24
C ILE A 457 15.70 -0.48 -4.30
N GLY A 458 16.82 0.23 -4.50
CA GLY A 458 17.96 0.26 -3.58
C GLY A 458 18.60 -1.12 -3.34
N ASP A 459 18.52 -1.66 -2.11
CA ASP A 459 19.06 -2.98 -1.76
C ASP A 459 18.46 -4.13 -2.59
N TYR A 460 17.34 -3.88 -3.30
CA TYR A 460 16.61 -4.84 -4.13
C TYR A 460 16.57 -4.47 -5.63
N CYS A 461 17.18 -3.35 -6.03
CA CYS A 461 17.32 -2.97 -7.44
C CYS A 461 18.22 -3.96 -8.20
N THR A 462 18.02 -4.08 -9.52
CA THR A 462 18.89 -4.85 -10.40
C THR A 462 19.21 -4.10 -11.69
N LEU A 463 20.50 -3.81 -11.88
CA LEU A 463 21.05 -3.23 -13.12
C LEU A 463 20.48 -3.93 -14.37
N THR A 464 19.77 -3.15 -15.18
CA THR A 464 19.09 -3.60 -16.39
C THR A 464 19.57 -2.75 -17.58
N ALA A 465 18.82 -2.70 -18.67
CA ALA A 465 19.10 -1.83 -19.80
C ALA A 465 17.88 -0.95 -19.99
N SER A 466 18.08 0.37 -19.97
CA SER A 466 17.00 1.34 -19.87
C SER A 466 15.85 1.13 -20.87
N VAL A 467 14.61 1.24 -20.37
CA VAL A 467 13.39 1.21 -21.20
C VAL A 467 12.44 2.33 -20.75
N ALA A 468 12.41 3.40 -21.54
CA ALA A 468 11.56 4.58 -21.32
C ALA A 468 10.12 4.24 -20.87
N GLY A 469 9.77 4.63 -19.63
CA GLY A 469 8.44 4.45 -19.05
C GLY A 469 8.15 3.04 -18.52
N ASP A 470 9.16 2.19 -18.29
CA ASP A 470 8.97 0.89 -17.64
C ASP A 470 8.83 0.99 -16.11
N GLY A 471 9.14 2.15 -15.52
CA GLY A 471 8.98 2.41 -14.08
C GLY A 471 9.89 1.60 -13.18
N LEU A 472 11.04 1.17 -13.68
CA LEU A 472 12.12 0.57 -12.89
C LEU A 472 13.22 1.59 -12.56
N ASP A 473 14.03 1.19 -11.60
CA ASP A 473 15.32 1.76 -11.22
C ASP A 473 16.34 0.98 -12.10
N ASN A 474 16.57 1.36 -13.36
CA ASN A 474 17.35 0.49 -14.26
C ASN A 474 18.87 0.52 -13.95
N ASP A 475 19.36 1.53 -13.22
CA ASP A 475 20.79 1.73 -12.91
C ASP A 475 21.16 1.69 -11.40
N CYS A 476 20.17 1.67 -10.50
CA CYS A 476 20.31 1.57 -9.05
C CYS A 476 20.82 2.80 -8.28
N ASP A 477 20.64 4.03 -8.79
CA ASP A 477 20.75 5.25 -7.98
C ASP A 477 19.63 5.32 -6.90
N GLY A 478 18.40 4.97 -7.26
CA GLY A 478 17.19 5.06 -6.42
C GLY A 478 16.21 6.19 -6.77
N LEU A 479 16.21 6.65 -8.02
CA LEU A 479 15.12 7.29 -8.73
C LEU A 479 14.37 6.23 -9.58
N LEU A 480 13.48 6.69 -10.48
CA LEU A 480 12.57 5.91 -11.32
C LEU A 480 12.06 6.86 -12.45
N ASP A 481 12.15 6.49 -13.72
CA ASP A 481 11.63 7.32 -14.85
C ASP A 481 11.96 8.85 -14.69
N GLU A 482 13.22 9.24 -14.54
CA GLU A 482 13.64 10.61 -14.14
C GLU A 482 14.12 11.55 -15.26
N GLU A 483 14.43 11.07 -16.46
CA GLU A 483 14.90 11.93 -17.56
C GLU A 483 13.81 12.26 -18.60
N LEU A 484 14.08 13.28 -19.41
CA LEU A 484 13.31 13.61 -20.61
C LEU A 484 14.21 13.39 -21.84
N LEU A 485 13.67 12.79 -22.92
CA LEU A 485 14.43 12.59 -24.17
C LEU A 485 14.75 13.93 -24.86
N ASN A 486 15.84 14.58 -24.47
CA ASN A 486 16.17 15.96 -24.79
C ASN A 486 17.68 16.24 -25.00
N TYR A 487 18.55 15.25 -24.76
CA TYR A 487 20.02 15.34 -24.76
C TYR A 487 20.64 16.18 -23.62
N ILE A 488 20.03 16.15 -22.44
CA ILE A 488 20.48 16.76 -21.18
C ILE A 488 20.61 15.65 -20.12
N ASP A 489 21.28 15.99 -19.04
CA ASP A 489 21.43 15.29 -17.77
C ASP A 489 20.48 16.05 -16.81
N ASP A 490 19.20 15.68 -16.78
CA ASP A 490 18.11 16.42 -16.10
C ASP A 490 18.12 16.20 -14.56
N ASP A 491 18.56 15.02 -14.10
CA ASP A 491 18.72 14.69 -12.68
C ASP A 491 20.07 15.16 -12.08
N GLY A 492 21.19 14.97 -12.79
CA GLY A 492 22.55 15.38 -12.40
C GLY A 492 23.55 14.27 -12.02
N ASP A 493 23.27 12.99 -12.27
CA ASP A 493 24.20 11.85 -12.07
C ASP A 493 25.41 11.90 -13.03
N GLY A 494 25.20 12.32 -14.29
CA GLY A 494 26.23 12.41 -15.34
C GLY A 494 26.11 11.41 -16.49
N LEU A 495 25.03 10.62 -16.56
CA LEU A 495 24.54 9.95 -17.76
C LEU A 495 23.62 10.93 -18.59
N VAL A 496 22.98 10.48 -19.68
CA VAL A 496 22.10 11.30 -20.57
C VAL A 496 21.06 10.44 -21.33
N ASP A 497 19.77 10.80 -21.26
CA ASP A 497 18.63 10.14 -21.93
C ASP A 497 18.41 8.64 -21.56
N GLU A 498 18.82 8.22 -20.35
CA GLU A 498 18.36 6.98 -19.70
C GLU A 498 16.98 7.20 -19.06
N ASP A 499 16.45 6.14 -18.44
CA ASP A 499 15.17 5.97 -17.76
C ASP A 499 14.12 7.08 -18.05
N VAL A 500 13.81 7.21 -19.35
CA VAL A 500 13.07 8.35 -19.88
C VAL A 500 11.59 8.26 -19.50
N ALA A 501 11.09 9.28 -18.82
CA ALA A 501 9.68 9.34 -18.44
C ALA A 501 8.73 9.43 -19.64
N LEU A 502 7.66 8.64 -19.59
CA LEU A 502 6.50 8.78 -20.50
C LEU A 502 5.40 9.62 -19.85
N ALA A 503 4.69 10.38 -20.69
CA ALA A 503 3.63 11.29 -20.24
C ALA A 503 2.31 10.58 -19.90
N SER A 504 1.96 10.53 -18.62
CA SER A 504 0.70 9.95 -18.10
C SER A 504 -0.56 10.79 -18.41
N ASN A 505 -0.40 12.04 -18.86
CA ASN A 505 -1.54 12.91 -19.17
C ASN A 505 -1.26 13.91 -20.33
N PRO A 506 -2.30 14.56 -20.90
CA PRO A 506 -2.14 15.47 -22.04
C PRO A 506 -1.27 16.71 -21.77
N ASP A 507 -1.23 17.24 -20.55
CA ASP A 507 -0.39 18.39 -20.22
C ASP A 507 1.08 17.98 -20.11
N GLN A 508 1.37 16.79 -19.57
CA GLN A 508 2.71 16.18 -19.66
C GLN A 508 3.11 15.90 -21.11
N ALA A 509 2.20 15.43 -21.95
CA ALA A 509 2.51 15.22 -23.38
C ALA A 509 2.78 16.55 -24.11
N ASN A 510 2.06 17.63 -23.77
CA ASN A 510 2.34 18.98 -24.26
C ASN A 510 3.67 19.54 -23.73
N PHE A 511 4.07 19.19 -22.50
CA PHE A 511 5.34 19.59 -21.90
C PHE A 511 6.52 18.89 -22.57
N VAL A 512 6.49 17.56 -22.69
CA VAL A 512 7.53 16.78 -23.38
C VAL A 512 7.71 17.27 -24.82
N ALA A 513 6.61 17.44 -25.57
CA ALA A 513 6.65 17.98 -26.94
C ALA A 513 7.07 19.46 -27.07
N ALA A 514 7.24 20.18 -25.95
CA ALA A 514 7.81 21.53 -25.91
C ALA A 514 9.28 21.55 -25.45
N VAL A 515 9.77 20.47 -24.83
CA VAL A 515 11.17 20.26 -24.43
C VAL A 515 11.95 19.52 -25.53
N GLU A 516 11.31 18.61 -26.28
CA GLU A 516 11.89 17.93 -27.44
C GLU A 516 12.58 18.93 -28.40
N VAL A 517 13.92 18.84 -28.51
CA VAL A 517 14.68 19.69 -29.43
C VAL A 517 14.34 19.29 -30.87
N PRO A 518 13.82 20.21 -31.72
CA PRO A 518 13.37 19.85 -33.06
C PRO A 518 14.53 19.33 -33.91
N THR A 519 14.49 18.03 -34.23
CA THR A 519 15.54 17.30 -34.95
C THR A 519 15.69 17.77 -36.40
N THR A 520 16.42 18.87 -36.57
CA THR A 520 16.71 19.48 -37.86
C THR A 520 17.64 18.61 -38.70
N SER A 521 17.05 17.62 -39.38
CA SER A 521 17.70 16.86 -40.45
C SER A 521 18.44 17.82 -41.39
N PRO A 522 19.76 17.65 -41.61
CA PRO A 522 20.58 18.66 -42.27
C PRO A 522 20.31 18.72 -43.77
N SER A 523 19.26 19.47 -44.16
CA SER A 523 18.92 19.72 -45.55
C SER A 523 20.01 20.59 -46.20
N THR A 524 20.85 19.98 -47.03
CA THR A 524 21.97 20.65 -47.67
C THR A 524 21.50 21.64 -48.73
N THR A 525 21.35 22.91 -48.35
CA THR A 525 21.13 24.01 -49.30
C THR A 525 22.17 25.11 -49.12
N SER A 526 22.86 25.46 -50.20
CA SER A 526 24.01 26.36 -50.20
C SER A 526 23.63 27.84 -50.29
N SER A 527 24.25 28.65 -49.43
CA SER A 527 24.64 30.06 -49.64
C SER A 527 23.59 31.09 -50.12
N SER A 528 23.43 32.15 -49.33
CA SER A 528 23.82 33.49 -49.83
C SER A 528 24.22 34.41 -48.67
N THR A 529 25.27 35.21 -48.89
CA THR A 529 25.84 36.12 -47.87
C THR A 529 25.16 37.48 -47.95
N THR A 530 24.86 38.11 -46.81
CA THR A 530 24.74 39.58 -46.72
C THR A 530 25.35 40.07 -45.41
N THR A 531 26.25 41.05 -45.50
CA THR A 531 27.07 41.54 -44.38
C THR A 531 26.60 42.92 -43.92
N THR A 532 26.48 43.17 -42.61
CA THR A 532 26.71 44.51 -42.02
C THR A 532 27.22 44.42 -40.58
N THR A 533 28.55 44.42 -40.46
CA THR A 533 29.34 45.25 -39.53
C THR A 533 28.77 45.67 -38.16
N THR A 534 29.16 44.91 -37.13
CA THR A 534 30.02 45.36 -36.00
C THR A 534 29.70 46.63 -35.20
N THR A 535 29.62 46.47 -33.87
CA THR A 535 30.46 47.22 -32.89
C THR A 535 30.61 46.40 -31.60
N THR A 536 31.85 46.22 -31.13
CA THR A 536 32.17 45.47 -29.91
C THR A 536 32.81 46.40 -28.88
N THR A 537 32.34 46.38 -27.63
CA THR A 537 33.04 47.05 -26.52
C THR A 537 33.00 46.20 -25.25
N THR A 538 34.12 45.54 -24.95
CA THR A 538 34.35 44.83 -23.69
C THR A 538 34.95 45.75 -22.62
N THR A 539 34.45 45.70 -21.39
CA THR A 539 35.23 46.07 -20.19
C THR A 539 34.84 45.22 -18.99
N THR A 540 35.84 44.64 -18.34
CA THR A 540 35.78 43.91 -17.07
C THR A 540 36.00 44.86 -15.87
N GLY A 541 35.52 44.51 -14.66
CA GLY A 541 36.17 44.99 -13.44
C GLY A 541 35.31 45.25 -12.19
N SER A 542 35.30 44.26 -11.29
CA SER A 542 35.45 44.37 -9.83
C SER A 542 34.79 45.51 -9.01
N SER A 543 33.89 45.09 -8.12
CA SER A 543 33.78 45.46 -6.69
C SER A 543 34.33 46.80 -6.15
N SER A 544 33.48 47.54 -5.42
CA SER A 544 33.88 48.09 -4.10
C SER A 544 32.68 48.46 -3.22
N THR A 545 32.87 48.34 -1.90
CA THR A 545 31.85 48.60 -0.86
C THR A 545 31.87 50.06 -0.43
N SER A 546 30.71 50.68 -0.16
CA SER A 546 30.61 51.74 0.86
C SER A 546 29.20 51.92 1.41
N THR A 547 29.12 52.24 2.70
CA THR A 547 27.88 52.40 3.49
C THR A 547 27.52 53.87 3.65
N THR A 548 26.24 54.24 3.61
CA THR A 548 25.72 55.34 4.47
C THR A 548 24.21 55.31 4.66
N THR A 549 23.75 55.86 5.77
CA THR A 549 22.37 55.83 6.27
C THR A 549 21.76 57.24 6.25
N SER A 550 20.49 57.42 5.86
CA SER A 550 19.55 58.34 6.56
C SER A 550 18.11 58.36 6.00
N THR A 551 17.19 57.84 6.82
CA THR A 551 16.04 58.59 7.39
C THR A 551 15.08 59.40 6.49
N ALA A 552 13.93 58.77 6.20
CA ALA A 552 12.54 59.29 6.27
C ALA A 552 12.04 60.45 5.36
N GLY A 553 10.93 60.16 4.66
CA GLY A 553 9.66 60.85 4.98
C GLY A 553 8.97 61.67 3.89
N SER A 554 8.03 61.07 3.14
CA SER A 554 6.77 61.73 2.73
C SER A 554 5.77 60.76 2.07
N THR A 555 4.49 60.94 2.41
CA THR A 555 3.30 60.35 1.79
C THR A 555 2.31 61.48 1.49
N PRO A 556 1.22 61.27 0.73
CA PRO A 556 0.99 60.30 -0.35
C PRO A 556 0.51 60.99 -1.65
N THR A 557 0.49 60.26 -2.78
CA THR A 557 -0.26 60.68 -3.98
C THR A 557 -1.47 59.79 -4.20
N THR A 558 -2.67 60.35 -4.08
CA THR A 558 -3.93 59.67 -4.40
C THR A 558 -4.17 59.62 -5.90
N THR A 559 -4.44 58.43 -6.43
CA THR A 559 -5.14 58.25 -7.72
C THR A 559 -6.33 57.33 -7.48
N SER A 560 -7.53 57.77 -7.88
CA SER A 560 -8.76 56.98 -7.74
C SER A 560 -8.97 56.09 -8.96
N SER A 561 -9.41 54.85 -8.74
CA SER A 561 -9.96 53.97 -9.78
C SER A 561 -11.37 53.53 -9.38
N THR A 562 -12.24 53.39 -10.38
CA THR A 562 -13.69 53.32 -10.18
C THR A 562 -14.18 51.88 -10.06
N TYR A 563 -15.00 51.60 -9.03
CA TYR A 563 -15.72 50.33 -8.94
C TYR A 563 -16.74 50.20 -10.09
N VAL A 564 -16.64 49.10 -10.83
CA VAL A 564 -17.71 48.63 -11.73
C VAL A 564 -18.32 47.38 -11.09
N SER A 565 -19.56 47.48 -10.63
CA SER A 565 -20.33 46.33 -10.15
C SER A 565 -21.00 45.61 -11.32
N VAL A 566 -20.94 44.28 -11.32
CA VAL A 566 -21.66 43.42 -12.28
C VAL A 566 -22.63 42.55 -11.50
N THR A 567 -23.92 42.65 -11.81
CA THR A 567 -25.00 41.90 -11.17
C THR A 567 -25.14 40.52 -11.82
N PRO A 568 -25.29 39.41 -11.05
CA PRO A 568 -25.53 38.10 -11.63
C PRO A 568 -26.94 37.97 -12.23
N THR A 569 -27.03 37.37 -13.41
CA THR A 569 -28.31 37.11 -14.11
C THR A 569 -29.02 35.89 -13.53
N GLN A 570 -30.33 35.99 -13.31
CA GLN A 570 -31.15 34.87 -12.82
C GLN A 570 -31.45 33.84 -13.93
N VAL A 571 -31.47 32.57 -13.55
CA VAL A 571 -32.08 31.48 -14.34
C VAL A 571 -33.36 31.03 -13.61
N PRO A 572 -34.51 30.90 -14.29
CA PRO A 572 -35.80 30.71 -13.63
C PRO A 572 -36.03 29.27 -13.17
N THR A 573 -36.54 29.11 -11.95
CA THR A 573 -37.10 27.86 -11.44
C THR A 573 -38.45 27.56 -12.09
N SER A 574 -38.75 26.27 -12.30
CA SER A 574 -40.13 25.81 -12.46
C SER A 574 -40.32 24.48 -11.74
N THR A 575 -41.45 24.36 -11.04
CA THR A 575 -41.83 23.21 -10.23
C THR A 575 -43.15 22.66 -10.79
N GLU A 576 -43.30 21.35 -10.95
CA GLU A 576 -44.51 20.63 -10.52
C GLU A 576 -44.36 19.10 -10.60
N SER A 577 -45.42 18.37 -10.23
CA SER A 577 -45.39 16.96 -9.85
C SER A 577 -46.32 16.08 -10.69
N SER A 578 -45.93 14.81 -10.87
CA SER A 578 -46.78 13.61 -11.01
C SER A 578 -48.12 13.69 -11.77
N LEU A 579 -48.29 12.91 -12.85
CA LEU A 579 -49.28 11.80 -12.90
C LEU A 579 -49.20 10.95 -14.19
N LEU A 580 -50.07 9.92 -14.25
CA LEU A 580 -50.03 8.72 -15.10
C LEU A 580 -50.63 8.84 -16.53
N ALA A 581 -50.19 7.88 -17.37
CA ALA A 581 -50.94 7.17 -18.44
C ALA A 581 -51.03 7.75 -19.87
N GLY A 582 -51.01 6.82 -20.86
CA GLY A 582 -51.66 7.03 -22.16
C GLY A 582 -50.85 6.63 -23.41
N ASN A 583 -51.17 5.46 -24.00
CA ASN A 583 -50.68 5.00 -25.31
C ASN A 583 -50.83 6.04 -26.45
N SER A 584 -49.88 6.07 -27.40
CA SER A 584 -50.12 5.60 -28.79
C SER A 584 -48.89 5.79 -29.69
N ALA A 585 -48.77 4.96 -30.74
CA ALA A 585 -47.65 5.01 -31.69
C ALA A 585 -47.98 5.82 -32.95
N ALA A 586 -47.00 6.56 -33.47
CA ALA A 586 -47.00 7.09 -34.83
C ALA A 586 -45.60 6.93 -35.44
N ARG A 587 -45.48 6.11 -36.50
CA ARG A 587 -44.25 6.06 -37.32
C ARG A 587 -44.25 7.23 -38.31
N VAL A 588 -43.17 7.99 -38.35
CA VAL A 588 -42.79 8.80 -39.51
C VAL A 588 -41.41 8.30 -39.96
N GLY A 589 -41.29 7.97 -41.24
CA GLY A 589 -40.03 7.48 -41.81
C GLY A 589 -39.03 8.62 -42.00
N LYS A 590 -37.74 8.26 -41.99
CA LYS A 590 -36.64 9.11 -42.45
C LYS A 590 -35.76 8.25 -43.34
N ASP A 591 -35.40 8.76 -44.52
CA ASP A 591 -34.55 8.04 -45.45
C ASP A 591 -33.12 7.91 -44.89
N LEU A 592 -32.57 6.71 -44.93
CA LEU A 592 -31.19 6.45 -44.52
C LEU A 592 -30.23 7.01 -45.58
N THR A 593 -29.15 7.61 -45.12
CA THR A 593 -28.09 8.14 -45.97
C THR A 593 -27.04 7.07 -46.30
N THR A 594 -26.27 7.28 -47.37
CA THR A 594 -25.29 6.31 -47.90
C THR A 594 -24.24 5.84 -46.88
N ILE A 595 -24.01 6.60 -45.80
CA ILE A 595 -23.08 6.26 -44.72
C ILE A 595 -23.61 5.07 -43.88
N GLU A 596 -24.92 4.99 -43.65
CA GLU A 596 -25.54 3.97 -42.77
C GLU A 596 -25.52 2.56 -43.41
N ILE A 597 -25.47 2.50 -44.75
CA ILE A 597 -25.34 1.24 -45.50
C ILE A 597 -23.96 0.58 -45.27
N VAL A 598 -22.92 1.37 -45.00
CA VAL A 598 -21.58 0.83 -44.71
C VAL A 598 -21.52 0.17 -43.33
N GLY A 599 -22.13 0.77 -42.31
CA GLY A 599 -22.13 0.25 -40.93
C GLY A 599 -22.70 -1.17 -40.81
N ILE A 600 -23.80 -1.47 -41.52
CA ILE A 600 -24.47 -2.78 -41.49
C ILE A 600 -23.60 -3.90 -42.07
N SER A 601 -22.77 -3.60 -43.07
CA SER A 601 -21.88 -4.60 -43.68
C SER A 601 -20.65 -4.90 -42.81
N VAL A 602 -20.08 -3.90 -42.12
CA VAL A 602 -18.93 -4.11 -41.21
C VAL A 602 -19.33 -4.92 -39.97
N GLY A 603 -20.43 -4.55 -39.29
CA GLY A 603 -20.89 -5.26 -38.09
C GLY A 603 -21.18 -6.74 -38.34
N SER A 604 -21.71 -7.08 -39.52
CA SER A 604 -21.97 -8.46 -39.95
C SER A 604 -20.68 -9.31 -40.08
N VAL A 605 -19.58 -8.71 -40.54
CA VAL A 605 -18.29 -9.41 -40.70
C VAL A 605 -17.60 -9.60 -39.34
N VAL A 606 -17.64 -8.59 -38.45
CA VAL A 606 -17.07 -8.69 -37.10
C VAL A 606 -17.79 -9.77 -36.28
N ALA A 607 -19.13 -9.81 -36.32
CA ALA A 607 -19.92 -10.84 -35.64
C ALA A 607 -19.59 -12.26 -36.16
N ALA A 608 -19.44 -12.43 -37.48
CA ALA A 608 -19.04 -13.71 -38.07
C ALA A 608 -17.62 -14.13 -37.64
N GLY A 609 -16.68 -13.19 -37.56
CA GLY A 609 -15.32 -13.42 -37.08
C GLY A 609 -15.28 -13.88 -35.62
N LEU A 610 -16.03 -13.22 -34.74
CA LEU A 610 -16.14 -13.60 -33.32
C LEU A 610 -16.74 -15.00 -33.15
N VAL A 611 -17.82 -15.33 -33.86
CA VAL A 611 -18.44 -16.67 -33.81
C VAL A 611 -17.47 -17.75 -34.31
N ALA A 612 -16.72 -17.49 -35.39
CA ALA A 612 -15.70 -18.41 -35.88
C ALA A 612 -14.53 -18.60 -34.90
N GLY A 613 -14.10 -17.51 -34.22
CA GLY A 613 -13.11 -17.56 -33.15
C GLY A 613 -13.56 -18.42 -31.97
N CYS A 614 -14.74 -18.13 -31.42
CA CYS A 614 -15.34 -18.91 -30.32
C CYS A 614 -15.49 -20.39 -30.66
N LEU A 615 -15.94 -20.72 -31.89
CA LEU A 615 -16.05 -22.11 -32.35
C LEU A 615 -14.67 -22.79 -32.42
N SER A 616 -13.65 -22.07 -32.89
CA SER A 616 -12.27 -22.57 -32.96
C SER A 616 -11.69 -22.85 -31.57
N PHE A 617 -11.85 -21.92 -30.61
CA PHE A 617 -11.45 -22.15 -29.22
C PHE A 617 -12.21 -23.32 -28.56
N PHE A 618 -13.51 -23.48 -28.85
CA PHE A 618 -14.30 -24.61 -28.32
C PHE A 618 -13.85 -25.97 -28.90
N ILE A 619 -13.49 -26.02 -30.18
CA ILE A 619 -12.91 -27.21 -30.84
C ILE A 619 -11.53 -27.53 -30.26
N ILE A 620 -10.65 -26.52 -30.11
CA ILE A 620 -9.32 -26.68 -29.49
C ILE A 620 -9.45 -27.14 -28.02
N GLY A 621 -10.39 -26.59 -27.26
CA GLY A 621 -10.69 -26.99 -25.89
C GLY A 621 -11.17 -28.44 -25.78
N LYS A 622 -12.06 -28.89 -26.67
CA LYS A 622 -12.45 -30.30 -26.76
C LYS A 622 -11.29 -31.20 -27.17
N TYR A 623 -10.45 -30.79 -28.12
CA TYR A 623 -9.27 -31.55 -28.54
C TYR A 623 -8.25 -31.68 -27.41
N ARG A 624 -7.96 -30.61 -26.66
CA ARG A 624 -7.09 -30.64 -25.46
C ARG A 624 -7.66 -31.57 -24.39
N ARG A 625 -8.96 -31.52 -24.07
CA ARG A 625 -9.61 -32.45 -23.13
C ARG A 625 -9.56 -33.91 -23.60
N PHE A 626 -9.73 -34.17 -24.89
CA PHE A 626 -9.61 -35.52 -25.46
C PHE A 626 -8.18 -36.05 -25.41
N LYS A 627 -7.19 -35.22 -25.77
CA LYS A 627 -5.76 -35.57 -25.66
C LYS A 627 -5.38 -35.92 -24.22
N ARG A 628 -5.76 -35.08 -23.25
CA ARG A 628 -5.47 -35.33 -21.83
C ARG A 628 -6.11 -36.63 -21.32
N LYS A 629 -7.36 -36.93 -21.70
CA LYS A 629 -7.98 -38.23 -21.38
C LYS A 629 -7.27 -39.44 -21.98
N LYS A 630 -6.71 -39.31 -23.19
CA LYS A 630 -5.91 -40.38 -23.80
C LYS A 630 -4.57 -40.57 -23.10
N GLU A 631 -3.97 -39.48 -22.61
CA GLU A 631 -2.74 -39.50 -21.81
C GLU A 631 -2.99 -40.10 -20.42
N GLU A 632 -4.09 -39.71 -19.75
CA GLU A 632 -4.59 -40.33 -18.52
C GLU A 632 -4.80 -41.86 -18.69
N GLU A 633 -5.46 -42.30 -19.78
CA GLU A 633 -5.65 -43.73 -20.10
C GLU A 633 -4.34 -44.49 -20.40
N GLU A 634 -3.36 -43.84 -21.05
CA GLU A 634 -2.07 -44.47 -21.36
C GLU A 634 -1.18 -44.58 -20.11
N GLU A 635 -1.25 -43.60 -19.20
CA GLU A 635 -0.58 -43.68 -17.90
C GLU A 635 -1.20 -44.75 -16.98
N GLU A 636 -2.53 -44.89 -16.97
CA GLU A 636 -3.22 -45.96 -16.22
C GLU A 636 -2.81 -47.35 -16.74
N LYS A 637 -2.77 -47.54 -18.07
CA LYS A 637 -2.30 -48.78 -18.70
C LYS A 637 -0.83 -49.07 -18.38
N ALA A 638 0.02 -48.04 -18.32
CA ALA A 638 1.42 -48.19 -17.91
C ALA A 638 1.57 -48.62 -16.43
N LYS A 639 0.77 -48.02 -15.52
CA LYS A 639 0.71 -48.41 -14.10
C LYS A 639 0.23 -49.85 -13.93
N LEU A 640 -0.81 -50.26 -14.66
CA LEU A 640 -1.35 -51.62 -14.64
C LEU A 640 -0.34 -52.66 -15.16
N ALA A 641 0.38 -52.34 -16.25
CA ALA A 641 1.44 -53.18 -16.80
C ALA A 641 2.59 -53.38 -15.80
N LYS A 642 3.00 -52.33 -15.07
CA LYS A 642 4.04 -52.39 -14.04
C LYS A 642 3.64 -53.26 -12.84
N ASN A 643 2.42 -53.10 -12.33
CA ASN A 643 1.91 -53.96 -11.25
C ASN A 643 1.82 -55.43 -11.68
N THR A 644 1.53 -55.70 -12.95
CA THR A 644 1.47 -57.05 -13.51
C THR A 644 2.85 -57.72 -13.57
N SER A 645 3.92 -56.99 -13.91
CA SER A 645 5.28 -57.55 -13.93
C SER A 645 5.84 -57.79 -12.52
N GLU A 646 5.59 -56.89 -11.57
CA GLU A 646 5.98 -57.07 -10.16
C GLU A 646 5.24 -58.27 -9.51
N THR A 647 3.97 -58.49 -9.86
CA THR A 647 3.21 -59.66 -9.41
C THR A 647 3.76 -60.97 -9.98
N SER A 648 4.16 -60.98 -11.27
CA SER A 648 4.80 -62.13 -11.92
C SER A 648 6.15 -62.49 -11.26
N LEU A 649 6.97 -61.49 -10.94
CA LEU A 649 8.27 -61.68 -10.28
C LEU A 649 8.16 -62.25 -8.85
N ARG A 650 7.03 -62.05 -8.16
CA ARG A 650 6.81 -62.57 -6.81
C ARG A 650 6.41 -64.06 -6.76
N SER A 651 6.05 -64.68 -7.90
CA SER A 651 5.58 -66.07 -7.94
C SER A 651 6.70 -67.13 -7.97
N ASN A 652 7.97 -66.74 -8.14
CA ASN A 652 9.10 -67.65 -8.40
C ASN A 652 10.13 -67.73 -7.25
N ARG A 653 9.70 -68.00 -6.02
CA ARG A 653 10.58 -68.55 -4.96
C ARG A 653 9.92 -69.72 -4.24
N VAL A 654 10.62 -70.85 -4.25
CA VAL A 654 10.22 -72.13 -3.65
C VAL A 654 10.91 -72.33 -2.30
N SER A 655 10.19 -72.85 -1.31
CA SER A 655 10.70 -73.21 0.02
C SER A 655 11.21 -74.66 0.08
N PRO A 656 12.21 -74.97 0.92
CA PRO A 656 12.45 -76.31 1.46
C PRO A 656 11.81 -76.51 2.85
N GLU A 657 11.61 -77.78 3.24
CA GLU A 657 10.95 -78.22 4.48
C GLU A 657 11.90 -78.36 5.71
N PRO A 658 11.34 -78.48 6.95
CA PRO A 658 12.11 -78.60 8.18
C PRO A 658 12.51 -80.05 8.56
N GLN A 659 13.42 -80.20 9.54
CA GLN A 659 13.64 -81.45 10.27
C GLN A 659 13.61 -81.27 11.80
N SER A 660 13.38 -82.38 12.54
CA SER A 660 13.16 -82.40 14.00
C SER A 660 14.35 -83.01 14.78
N GLY A 661 14.50 -82.66 16.08
CA GLY A 661 15.76 -82.91 16.80
C GLY A 661 15.80 -82.93 18.33
N LYS A 662 14.77 -83.44 19.03
CA LYS A 662 14.83 -84.02 20.40
C LYS A 662 15.38 -83.21 21.62
N ASN A 663 14.46 -83.00 22.58
CA ASN A 663 14.55 -83.38 24.01
C ASN A 663 15.23 -82.50 25.09
N SER A 664 14.54 -82.51 26.25
CA SER A 664 15.02 -82.42 27.66
C SER A 664 15.23 -81.05 28.33
N ARG A 665 14.93 -80.83 29.63
CA ARG A 665 13.96 -81.45 30.58
C ARG A 665 13.92 -80.61 31.89
N LEU A 666 12.76 -80.50 32.57
CA LEU A 666 12.57 -79.91 33.93
C LEU A 666 12.90 -78.39 34.04
N SER A 667 12.67 -77.68 35.17
CA SER A 667 11.53 -77.60 36.14
C SER A 667 11.98 -76.75 37.34
N THR A 668 11.11 -75.87 37.89
CA THR A 668 11.19 -75.28 39.28
C THR A 668 12.47 -74.48 39.63
N SER A 669 12.54 -73.57 40.60
CA SER A 669 11.61 -72.59 41.22
C SER A 669 12.47 -71.66 42.13
N ASP A 670 11.84 -70.68 42.81
CA ASP A 670 12.32 -70.03 44.06
C ASP A 670 13.53 -69.05 44.05
N ILE A 671 13.21 -67.75 44.15
CA ILE A 671 13.56 -66.80 45.23
C ILE A 671 14.86 -67.07 46.05
N ASP A 672 15.82 -66.12 46.10
CA ASP A 672 16.00 -65.18 47.25
C ASP A 672 17.05 -64.05 46.99
N VAL A 673 17.31 -63.20 48.00
CA VAL A 673 18.03 -61.91 48.02
C VAL A 673 19.56 -62.01 48.25
N GLY A 674 20.35 -61.05 47.73
CA GLY A 674 21.74 -60.82 48.18
C GLY A 674 22.50 -59.66 47.48
N VAL A 675 23.20 -58.82 48.27
CA VAL A 675 24.09 -57.70 47.87
C VAL A 675 25.44 -57.87 48.58
N PRO A 676 26.62 -57.70 47.93
CA PRO A 676 27.53 -56.61 48.37
C PRO A 676 28.59 -56.05 47.36
N GLU A 677 28.86 -54.73 47.52
CA GLU A 677 30.17 -54.05 47.56
C GLU A 677 31.16 -53.93 46.36
N SER A 678 32.15 -53.03 46.55
CA SER A 678 33.16 -52.48 45.61
C SER A 678 34.39 -51.97 46.41
N PRO A 679 35.64 -51.98 45.86
CA PRO A 679 36.38 -50.69 45.74
C PRO A 679 37.53 -50.62 44.67
N GLY A 680 38.05 -49.41 44.36
CA GLY A 680 39.51 -49.22 44.18
C GLY A 680 40.13 -48.36 43.03
N ASN A 681 40.20 -47.03 43.20
CA ASN A 681 41.34 -46.09 42.93
C ASN A 681 42.52 -46.45 41.95
N SER A 682 42.85 -45.67 40.89
CA SER A 682 43.64 -44.38 40.83
C SER A 682 45.06 -44.60 40.19
N PRO A 683 46.04 -43.63 40.04
CA PRO A 683 46.07 -42.17 40.29
C PRO A 683 46.90 -41.24 39.30
N ARG A 684 46.73 -39.89 39.44
CA ARG A 684 47.77 -38.78 39.39
C ARG A 684 48.54 -38.45 38.09
N ASP A 685 49.22 -37.29 37.93
CA ASP A 685 49.34 -35.96 38.64
C ASP A 685 49.65 -34.91 37.50
N GLY A 686 49.78 -33.57 37.63
CA GLY A 686 49.92 -32.60 38.76
C GLY A 686 49.70 -31.13 38.25
N ALA A 687 50.45 -30.11 38.73
CA ALA A 687 50.17 -28.67 38.46
C ALA A 687 51.36 -27.68 38.60
N PHE A 688 51.17 -26.38 38.30
CA PHE A 688 51.95 -25.23 38.83
C PHE A 688 51.14 -23.88 38.83
N LEU A 689 51.70 -22.79 39.40
CA LEU A 689 50.96 -21.66 40.02
C LEU A 689 51.33 -20.24 39.50
N ASN A 690 50.39 -19.28 39.57
CA ASN A 690 50.50 -18.02 40.35
C ASN A 690 49.27 -17.08 40.22
N SER A 691 49.08 -16.16 41.19
CA SER A 691 47.90 -15.28 41.41
C SER A 691 48.33 -14.02 42.21
N PRO A 692 47.40 -13.15 42.70
CA PRO A 692 46.21 -12.49 42.15
C PRO A 692 46.58 -10.99 41.87
N PRO A 693 45.79 -9.90 42.12
CA PRO A 693 44.33 -9.63 42.22
C PRO A 693 43.88 -8.61 41.11
N ALA A 694 42.79 -7.83 41.13
CA ALA A 694 41.67 -7.63 42.07
C ALA A 694 40.30 -7.45 41.34
N TYR A 695 39.21 -7.56 42.10
CA TYR A 695 37.78 -7.57 41.71
C TYR A 695 37.11 -6.17 41.81
N PRO A 696 35.78 -5.98 41.58
CA PRO A 696 34.71 -6.89 41.08
C PRO A 696 33.94 -6.31 39.84
N GLY A 697 32.92 -6.95 39.25
CA GLY A 697 32.33 -8.30 39.47
C GLY A 697 31.07 -8.56 38.60
N LYS A 698 30.76 -9.85 38.35
CA LYS A 698 29.52 -10.36 37.68
C LYS A 698 28.50 -10.77 38.78
N ALA A 699 27.17 -10.58 38.70
CA ALA A 699 26.13 -10.91 37.71
C ALA A 699 25.46 -12.30 37.90
N TRP A 700 24.15 -12.38 37.59
CA TRP A 700 23.27 -13.57 37.40
C TRP A 700 22.43 -14.19 38.57
N SER A 701 21.12 -13.88 38.53
CA SER A 701 20.00 -14.85 38.37
C SER A 701 19.22 -15.49 39.56
N THR A 702 17.91 -15.66 39.31
CA THR A 702 16.89 -16.55 39.94
C THR A 702 16.32 -16.28 41.35
N GLY A 703 14.99 -16.44 41.49
CA GLY A 703 14.43 -17.30 42.55
C GLY A 703 13.48 -16.71 43.63
N TYR A 704 12.18 -16.62 43.33
CA TYR A 704 11.00 -16.79 44.23
C TYR A 704 11.04 -16.50 45.75
N ALA A 705 10.03 -15.75 46.23
CA ALA A 705 9.38 -15.99 47.52
C ALA A 705 7.88 -15.58 47.52
N ARG A 706 7.04 -16.30 48.29
CA ARG A 706 5.63 -15.94 48.62
C ARG A 706 5.53 -15.56 50.10
N VAL A 707 4.45 -14.83 50.46
CA VAL A 707 3.72 -14.72 51.76
C VAL A 707 3.19 -13.27 51.88
N GLY A 708 1.95 -12.97 52.26
CA GLY A 708 0.77 -13.80 52.57
C GLY A 708 -0.43 -12.90 52.97
N GLU A 709 -1.65 -13.43 53.09
CA GLU A 709 -2.81 -12.68 53.59
C GLU A 709 -2.69 -12.32 55.09
N PRO A 710 -3.47 -11.36 55.63
CA PRO A 710 -4.73 -11.80 56.27
C PRO A 710 -5.94 -10.82 56.28
N THR A 711 -7.13 -11.43 56.32
CA THR A 711 -8.37 -11.04 57.05
C THR A 711 -9.28 -9.87 56.61
N HIS A 712 -10.54 -10.26 56.34
CA HIS A 712 -11.79 -9.48 56.40
C HIS A 712 -11.98 -8.51 57.57
N ILE A 713 -12.71 -7.40 57.31
CA ILE A 713 -13.77 -6.85 58.19
C ILE A 713 -15.02 -6.52 57.35
N LYS A 714 -16.23 -6.54 57.94
CA LYS A 714 -17.55 -6.31 57.31
C LYS A 714 -18.09 -4.88 57.60
N GLY A 715 -18.87 -4.28 56.68
CA GLY A 715 -19.63 -3.03 56.95
C GLY A 715 -20.15 -2.30 55.69
N HIS A 716 -21.14 -2.79 54.92
CA HIS A 716 -22.60 -2.67 55.11
C HIS A 716 -23.24 -1.31 54.68
N LYS A 717 -24.09 -1.37 53.63
CA LYS A 717 -25.23 -0.47 53.26
C LYS A 717 -24.99 1.00 52.82
N THR A 718 -25.05 1.22 51.49
CA THR A 718 -26.10 1.96 50.73
C THR A 718 -27.11 2.88 51.48
N PRO A 719 -27.78 3.84 50.78
CA PRO A 719 -27.34 4.69 49.65
C PRO A 719 -27.88 6.17 49.74
N ASN A 720 -27.51 7.07 48.81
CA ASN A 720 -28.52 7.90 48.11
C ASN A 720 -28.05 8.70 46.88
N LYS A 721 -29.02 9.10 46.05
CA LYS A 721 -28.89 10.12 44.98
C LYS A 721 -29.23 11.52 45.52
N LYS A 722 -28.65 12.60 44.96
CA LYS A 722 -29.39 13.73 44.33
C LYS A 722 -28.51 14.94 43.90
N SER A 723 -28.45 15.16 42.59
CA SER A 723 -28.65 16.43 41.86
C SER A 723 -28.43 17.80 42.56
N ARG A 724 -27.50 18.59 41.99
CA ARG A 724 -27.66 20.04 41.63
C ARG A 724 -26.59 20.36 40.57
N ALA A 725 -26.96 20.75 39.34
CA ALA A 725 -27.40 22.08 38.91
C ALA A 725 -26.24 23.11 38.84
N MET A 726 -25.73 23.35 37.63
CA MET A 726 -24.74 24.39 37.32
C MET A 726 -25.39 25.75 37.08
N VAL A 727 -24.67 26.82 37.43
CA VAL A 727 -24.82 28.18 36.88
C VAL A 727 -23.38 28.72 36.65
N PRO A 728 -23.04 29.28 35.48
CA PRO A 728 -21.64 29.53 35.10
C PRO A 728 -21.07 30.85 35.66
N GLY A 729 -19.74 30.90 35.88
CA GLY A 729 -19.10 32.15 36.28
C GLY A 729 -17.57 32.16 36.43
N LYS A 730 -16.89 32.81 35.46
CA LYS A 730 -15.61 33.54 35.56
C LYS A 730 -14.27 32.79 35.76
N LYS A 731 -13.41 33.01 34.75
CA LYS A 731 -11.98 33.37 34.78
C LYS A 731 -10.94 32.33 35.28
N ARG A 732 -10.03 31.98 34.35
CA ARG A 732 -8.67 31.49 34.63
C ARG A 732 -7.87 32.50 35.48
N PRO A 733 -7.00 32.04 36.39
CA PRO A 733 -5.64 32.55 36.58
C PRO A 733 -4.63 31.69 35.79
N ALA A 734 -3.41 32.19 35.59
CA ALA A 734 -2.34 31.42 34.96
C ALA A 734 -1.76 30.36 35.92
N VAL A 735 -1.19 29.29 35.37
CA VAL A 735 -0.39 28.28 36.11
C VAL A 735 1.06 28.41 35.67
N ASN A 736 1.97 28.20 36.61
CA ASN A 736 3.41 28.39 36.45
C ASN A 736 4.08 27.25 35.67
N GLN A 737 5.26 27.51 35.11
CA GLN A 737 6.13 26.46 34.58
C GLN A 737 6.79 25.64 35.73
N ASN A 738 7.39 24.51 35.35
CA ASN A 738 8.12 23.53 36.17
C ASN A 738 7.25 22.61 37.04
N LEU A 739 7.04 21.38 36.55
CA LEU A 739 7.07 20.15 37.35
C LEU A 739 7.45 18.98 36.43
N ASN A 740 8.30 18.08 36.93
CA ASN A 740 8.89 17.02 36.11
C ASN A 740 7.87 15.95 35.74
N ILE A 741 7.92 15.47 34.50
CA ILE A 741 7.28 14.23 34.07
C ILE A 741 8.16 13.04 34.50
N ILE A 742 7.51 11.93 34.84
CA ILE A 742 8.15 10.62 35.08
C ILE A 742 7.67 9.71 33.95
N ASP A 743 8.60 8.99 33.32
CA ASP A 743 8.31 8.12 32.18
C ASP A 743 7.41 6.92 32.58
N PHE A 744 6.61 6.47 31.60
CA PHE A 744 5.86 5.21 31.60
C PHE A 744 5.80 4.67 30.17
#